data_AF-A0A534LT90-F1
#
_entry.id   AF-A0A534LT90-F1
#
_cell.length_a   1.000
_cell.length_b   1.000
_cell.length_c   1.000
_cell.angle_alpha   90.00
_cell.angle_beta   90.00
_cell.angle_gamma   90.00
#
_symmetry.space_group_name_H-M   'P 1'
#
loop_
_entity.id
_entity.type
_entity.pdbx_description
1 polymer ?
#
loop_
_entity_poly.entity_id
_entity_poly.type
_entity_poly.pdbx_seq_one_letter_code
_entity_poly.pdbx_strand_id
1 'polypeptide(L)'
;MEGRLEGQNGGRKRGLLMFAAGMIWTVALSGTGSGGGLSVLPLSPSAEPYVASTLVLLNNTLIPGHFVAANGLGPVGVAYDSDKGEVFVASYSRNTVSVISDETNTLVANIPMTRIGLSRPGNAPLPGIIIGMYLPWVAFNSGTGEIFVTGVGSSGVSVISDETNTVVANIPVGNGGLSTLAYDSGKREMFVASGGYGTVSVISDGTHAVIATIPGCNGDPCGLAYDAGRGEVFVTNFNADTVSVISDTTNTVVANISVGRNPFGIAYNAAKAEIFVANSGSNNVSVISDSTNIVVASVPVGFDPRGVAYDAGRGEIHVVNGDSDSVSVISDSTNTVVATTPVQSGPWGVAYDSAKGEVFATSQYSNTVSVISDTTHAVVATIPVGSEPYGIASDPETGDIFVGSGWPSNVTVISDSTNKVIATIPVAGDPRGIAYDARKGEIFVANAPRGNVSVISVATRTVVATIPVGREPTDVVYDAARGEIFVANDQSNTVSVVSDETNTVVATIPVGSEPRRLSYDSGKGEIFVANYGSGISVISDANHTVVASIPLGNEPQALAYDSGRGEIFVGSQLPPSVRAISDATNTVVATIPLPAGGYPAGAAYVPTLGYVFVSNSESGNLSVIDDATNTVVGNVRAGGGPGVAYDPVTDFLYNSGEGTISIVSPEAAFDVVFAERGLAAETSWSVVVNGTSRHSSDASITFRRPSGTYAFVVGAVPGYVELPSSAEIRV
;
A
#
# COMPACT_ATOMS: atom_id res chain seq x y z
N MET A 1 47.91 33.21 32.59
CA MET A 1 47.81 33.19 31.12
C MET A 1 46.40 32.71 30.76
N GLU A 2 45.95 32.93 29.53
CA GLU A 2 44.56 32.75 29.06
C GLU A 2 44.06 31.28 29.18
N GLY A 3 42.75 30.98 29.20
CA GLY A 3 41.54 31.84 29.12
C GLY A 3 40.23 31.05 29.35
N ARG A 4 39.09 31.78 29.48
CA ARG A 4 37.69 31.33 29.78
C ARG A 4 37.21 30.09 28.97
N LEU A 5 36.41 29.13 29.48
CA LEU A 5 35.14 29.16 30.28
C LEU A 5 33.92 29.70 29.47
N GLU A 6 32.67 29.20 29.59
CA GLU A 6 32.04 28.26 30.54
C GLU A 6 30.74 27.63 29.96
N GLY A 7 30.00 26.79 30.72
CA GLY A 7 28.71 26.23 30.26
C GLY A 7 27.72 25.72 31.34
N GLN A 8 26.44 26.06 31.14
CA GLN A 8 25.16 25.49 31.68
C GLN A 8 24.94 25.29 33.20
N ASN A 9 23.79 25.82 33.71
CA ASN A 9 22.65 24.98 34.17
C ASN A 9 21.38 25.74 34.67
N GLY A 10 20.18 25.15 34.47
CA GLY A 10 19.11 25.08 35.50
C GLY A 10 17.80 25.90 35.42
N GLY A 11 16.68 25.29 35.01
CA GLY A 11 15.28 25.53 35.50
C GLY A 11 14.53 26.86 35.18
N ARG A 12 13.22 27.04 35.50
CA ARG A 12 12.09 26.07 35.73
C ARG A 12 10.70 26.78 35.73
N LYS A 13 9.60 26.02 35.47
CA LYS A 13 8.13 26.32 35.64
C LYS A 13 7.37 26.92 34.42
N ARG A 14 6.02 26.82 34.47
CA ARG A 14 5.07 26.88 33.32
C ARG A 14 4.14 28.11 33.34
N GLY A 15 3.64 28.48 32.15
CA GLY A 15 2.43 29.28 31.89
C GLY A 15 1.77 28.83 30.57
N LEU A 16 0.52 29.20 30.30
CA LEU A 16 -0.26 28.77 29.12
C LEU A 16 -0.89 30.00 28.41
N LEU A 17 -1.13 29.84 27.11
CA LEU A 17 -2.01 30.65 26.24
C LEU A 17 -1.45 32.00 25.69
N MET A 18 -1.00 32.01 24.42
CA MET A 18 -1.67 32.67 23.28
C MET A 18 -0.84 32.58 21.97
N PHE A 19 -1.38 33.13 20.87
CA PHE A 19 -0.99 32.88 19.46
C PHE A 19 0.11 33.80 18.88
N ALA A 20 0.84 33.21 17.92
CA ALA A 20 1.35 33.81 16.66
C ALA A 20 2.45 34.91 16.67
N ALA A 21 3.01 35.11 15.46
CA ALA A 21 4.18 35.94 15.09
C ALA A 21 5.53 35.45 15.67
N GLY A 22 6.64 35.72 14.95
CA GLY A 22 7.90 35.00 15.14
C GLY A 22 9.13 35.84 15.52
N MET A 23 10.16 35.13 16.01
CA MET A 23 11.59 35.47 16.04
C MET A 23 12.05 36.75 16.81
N ILE A 24 12.75 36.57 17.97
CA ILE A 24 14.16 37.00 18.26
C ILE A 24 14.53 37.17 19.79
N TRP A 25 15.68 36.59 20.21
CA TRP A 25 16.58 36.77 21.40
C TRP A 25 16.10 36.84 22.90
N THR A 26 16.19 35.69 23.61
CA THR A 26 16.91 35.34 24.90
C THR A 26 16.95 36.21 26.19
N VAL A 27 16.65 35.59 27.38
CA VAL A 27 17.34 35.60 28.73
C VAL A 27 16.71 34.49 29.67
N ALA A 28 17.30 34.12 30.84
CA ALA A 28 16.94 32.98 31.75
C ALA A 28 16.40 33.42 33.17
N LEU A 29 16.36 32.68 34.33
CA LEU A 29 17.06 31.49 34.87
C LEU A 29 16.45 30.95 36.23
N SER A 30 16.39 29.62 36.51
CA SER A 30 16.13 28.90 37.81
C SER A 30 14.71 28.93 38.45
N GLY A 31 14.25 28.00 39.34
CA GLY A 31 14.80 26.77 39.94
C GLY A 31 13.82 25.97 40.89
N THR A 32 14.27 24.78 41.38
CA THR A 32 13.89 23.96 42.58
C THR A 32 12.44 23.49 42.95
N GLY A 33 12.36 22.47 43.85
CA GLY A 33 11.27 22.01 44.75
C GLY A 33 10.05 21.22 44.20
N SER A 34 9.32 20.36 44.94
CA SER A 34 9.67 19.41 46.04
C SER A 34 8.44 18.57 46.53
N GLY A 35 8.56 17.24 46.59
CA GLY A 35 7.77 16.36 47.50
C GLY A 35 6.33 15.97 47.13
N GLY A 36 5.91 14.77 47.58
CA GLY A 36 4.52 14.25 47.47
C GLY A 36 4.41 12.97 46.62
N GLY A 37 4.45 11.80 47.26
CA GLY A 37 4.35 10.50 46.58
C GLY A 37 3.02 9.77 46.85
N LEU A 38 2.59 8.95 45.90
CA LEU A 38 1.54 7.94 46.05
C LEU A 38 1.93 6.70 45.24
N SER A 39 1.53 5.52 45.73
CA SER A 39 2.03 4.23 45.25
C SER A 39 1.42 3.82 43.90
N VAL A 40 2.27 3.47 42.95
CA VAL A 40 1.90 2.56 41.85
C VAL A 40 2.34 1.16 42.29
N LEU A 41 1.41 0.21 42.29
CA LEU A 41 1.71 -1.21 42.51
C LEU A 41 2.60 -1.72 41.35
N PRO A 42 3.52 -2.67 41.58
CA PRO A 42 4.13 -3.37 40.46
C PRO A 42 3.02 -4.15 39.75
N LEU A 43 2.65 -3.70 38.54
CA LEU A 43 1.96 -4.58 37.61
C LEU A 43 2.90 -5.76 37.35
N SER A 44 2.43 -6.97 37.64
CA SER A 44 3.09 -8.19 37.19
C SER A 44 3.21 -8.14 35.67
N PRO A 45 4.37 -8.47 35.08
CA PRO A 45 4.48 -8.55 33.63
C PRO A 45 3.66 -9.74 33.15
N SER A 46 2.43 -9.46 32.68
CA SER A 46 1.85 -10.25 31.60
C SER A 46 2.78 -10.12 30.40
N ALA A 47 3.29 -11.23 29.89
CA ALA A 47 4.08 -11.20 28.66
C ALA A 47 3.12 -10.96 27.48
N GLU A 48 3.14 -9.73 26.99
CA GLU A 48 2.38 -9.35 25.80
C GLU A 48 2.98 -10.06 24.56
N PRO A 49 2.15 -10.53 23.60
CA PRO A 49 2.67 -11.12 22.37
C PRO A 49 3.55 -10.13 21.60
N TYR A 50 4.59 -10.65 20.94
CA TYR A 50 5.63 -9.84 20.31
C TYR A 50 6.07 -10.41 18.95
N VAL A 51 6.62 -9.53 18.10
CA VAL A 51 7.17 -9.92 16.79
C VAL A 51 8.54 -10.58 16.99
N ALA A 52 8.64 -11.86 16.63
CA ALA A 52 9.86 -12.64 16.79
C ALA A 52 10.91 -12.32 15.71
N SER A 53 10.48 -12.07 14.48
CA SER A 53 11.32 -11.69 13.34
C SER A 53 10.51 -10.94 12.29
N THR A 54 11.19 -10.13 11.48
CA THR A 54 10.61 -9.44 10.31
C THR A 54 11.26 -9.97 9.04
N LEU A 55 10.46 -10.40 8.06
CA LEU A 55 10.94 -10.75 6.72
C LEU A 55 10.86 -9.53 5.80
N VAL A 56 12.01 -9.12 5.26
CA VAL A 56 12.10 -8.01 4.28
C VAL A 56 11.87 -8.56 2.88
N LEU A 57 10.64 -8.37 2.36
CA LEU A 57 10.21 -8.92 1.07
C LEU A 57 11.02 -8.38 -0.13
N LEU A 58 11.52 -7.14 -0.03
CA LEU A 58 12.41 -6.50 -1.01
C LEU A 58 13.69 -7.31 -1.33
N ASN A 59 14.21 -8.10 -0.38
CA ASN A 59 15.48 -8.81 -0.57
C ASN A 59 15.55 -10.20 0.09
N ASN A 60 14.39 -10.79 0.45
CA ASN A 60 14.27 -12.10 1.09
C ASN A 60 15.18 -12.31 2.31
N THR A 61 15.43 -11.24 3.07
CA THR A 61 16.29 -11.28 4.27
C THR A 61 15.44 -11.26 5.54
N LEU A 62 15.60 -12.30 6.37
CA LEU A 62 15.01 -12.36 7.71
C LEU A 62 15.90 -11.60 8.72
N ILE A 63 15.29 -10.75 9.53
CA ILE A 63 15.99 -9.96 10.56
C ILE A 63 15.32 -10.23 11.92
N PRO A 64 16.09 -10.55 12.99
CA PRO A 64 15.54 -10.69 14.34
C PRO A 64 15.01 -9.35 14.86
N GLY A 65 13.74 -9.32 15.28
CA GLY A 65 13.05 -8.07 15.61
C GLY A 65 12.76 -7.17 14.39
N HIS A 66 12.53 -5.88 14.65
CA HIS A 66 11.91 -4.93 13.73
C HIS A 66 12.95 -4.06 12.97
N PHE A 67 12.88 -3.99 11.64
CA PHE A 67 13.88 -3.28 10.79
C PHE A 67 13.28 -2.68 9.50
N VAL A 68 13.91 -1.64 8.94
CA VAL A 68 13.51 -0.92 7.71
C VAL A 68 14.75 -0.58 6.86
N ALA A 69 14.68 -0.69 5.52
CA ALA A 69 15.79 -0.48 4.58
C ALA A 69 15.47 0.59 3.51
N ALA A 70 16.48 1.25 2.91
CA ALA A 70 16.30 2.31 1.90
C ALA A 70 17.49 2.44 0.92
N ASN A 71 17.22 2.81 -0.35
CA ASN A 71 18.20 2.83 -1.46
C ASN A 71 18.06 4.03 -2.44
N GLY A 72 18.02 5.26 -1.95
CA GLY A 72 17.99 6.46 -2.82
C GLY A 72 17.45 7.70 -2.12
N LEU A 73 17.55 8.88 -2.74
CA LEU A 73 16.92 10.12 -2.27
C LEU A 73 16.51 11.03 -3.44
N GLY A 74 15.20 11.10 -3.70
CA GLY A 74 14.59 12.01 -4.68
C GLY A 74 14.62 11.57 -6.14
N PRO A 75 14.01 10.41 -6.50
CA PRO A 75 13.58 10.15 -7.87
C PRO A 75 12.45 11.11 -8.25
N VAL A 76 12.45 11.63 -9.49
CA VAL A 76 11.49 12.67 -9.93
C VAL A 76 11.08 12.61 -11.40
N GLY A 77 11.95 12.13 -12.28
CA GLY A 77 11.66 11.90 -13.70
C GLY A 77 11.93 10.45 -14.07
N VAL A 78 11.10 9.87 -14.93
CA VAL A 78 11.18 8.48 -15.38
C VAL A 78 10.88 8.40 -16.88
N ALA A 79 11.63 7.55 -17.58
CA ALA A 79 11.26 7.05 -18.91
C ALA A 79 11.60 5.55 -19.02
N TYR A 80 11.08 4.90 -20.05
CA TYR A 80 11.21 3.47 -20.28
C TYR A 80 11.69 3.21 -21.72
N ASP A 81 12.70 2.36 -21.85
CA ASP A 81 13.16 1.77 -23.11
C ASP A 81 12.49 0.40 -23.27
N SER A 82 11.53 0.33 -24.19
CA SER A 82 10.78 -0.86 -24.57
C SER A 82 11.59 -1.92 -25.32
N ASP A 83 12.72 -1.53 -25.89
CA ASP A 83 13.47 -2.33 -26.87
C ASP A 83 14.66 -3.03 -26.20
N LYS A 84 15.14 -2.51 -25.06
CA LYS A 84 16.09 -3.19 -24.16
C LYS A 84 15.50 -3.67 -22.83
N GLY A 85 14.34 -3.15 -22.42
CA GLY A 85 13.80 -3.43 -21.08
C GLY A 85 14.57 -2.67 -19.98
N GLU A 86 14.83 -1.37 -20.19
CA GLU A 86 15.54 -0.53 -19.22
C GLU A 86 14.71 0.70 -18.80
N VAL A 87 14.57 0.91 -17.50
CA VAL A 87 13.89 2.06 -16.88
C VAL A 87 14.93 3.09 -16.44
N PHE A 88 14.80 4.31 -16.95
CA PHE A 88 15.74 5.42 -16.75
C PHE A 88 15.17 6.42 -15.73
N VAL A 89 15.72 6.41 -14.52
CA VAL A 89 15.23 7.21 -13.38
C VAL A 89 16.19 8.36 -13.06
N ALA A 90 15.75 9.59 -13.32
CA ALA A 90 16.54 10.79 -13.01
C ALA A 90 16.47 11.17 -11.53
N SER A 91 17.64 11.37 -10.92
CA SER A 91 17.81 11.70 -9.50
C SER A 91 18.23 13.16 -9.29
N TYR A 92 17.31 13.98 -8.78
CA TYR A 92 17.53 15.42 -8.55
C TYR A 92 18.75 15.72 -7.68
N SER A 93 18.90 15.01 -6.57
CA SER A 93 19.90 15.30 -5.53
C SER A 93 21.35 14.95 -5.94
N ARG A 94 21.53 14.08 -6.95
CA ARG A 94 22.83 13.53 -7.35
C ARG A 94 23.26 13.89 -8.76
N ASN A 95 22.38 14.45 -9.59
CA ASN A 95 22.65 14.80 -10.99
C ASN A 95 23.10 13.57 -11.82
N THR A 96 22.37 12.47 -11.64
CA THR A 96 22.59 11.16 -12.24
C THR A 96 21.28 10.58 -12.79
N VAL A 97 21.39 9.68 -13.77
CA VAL A 97 20.30 8.78 -14.18
C VAL A 97 20.65 7.36 -13.72
N SER A 98 19.79 6.75 -12.91
CA SER A 98 19.87 5.33 -12.57
C SER A 98 19.20 4.53 -13.67
N VAL A 99 19.82 3.44 -14.10
CA VAL A 99 19.30 2.52 -15.12
C VAL A 99 18.94 1.21 -14.43
N ILE A 100 17.69 0.79 -14.53
CA ILE A 100 17.14 -0.40 -13.87
C ILE A 100 16.61 -1.32 -14.98
N SER A 101 17.04 -2.57 -15.04
CA SER A 101 16.45 -3.55 -15.96
C SER A 101 15.03 -3.90 -15.48
N ASP A 102 14.04 -3.90 -16.36
CA ASP A 102 12.68 -4.35 -16.04
C ASP A 102 12.58 -5.88 -15.94
N GLU A 103 13.42 -6.61 -16.69
CA GLU A 103 13.61 -8.06 -16.61
C GLU A 103 14.11 -8.50 -15.23
N THR A 104 15.20 -7.90 -14.72
CA THR A 104 15.82 -8.32 -13.44
C THR A 104 15.40 -7.51 -12.23
N ASN A 105 14.81 -6.32 -12.43
CA ASN A 105 14.47 -5.34 -11.40
C ASN A 105 15.67 -4.91 -10.53
N THR A 106 16.89 -4.97 -11.08
CA THR A 106 18.12 -4.52 -10.40
C THR A 106 18.74 -3.32 -11.10
N LEU A 107 19.47 -2.50 -10.34
CA LEU A 107 20.29 -1.40 -10.86
C LEU A 107 21.40 -1.94 -11.79
N VAL A 108 21.29 -1.66 -13.08
CA VAL A 108 22.27 -2.05 -14.12
C VAL A 108 23.40 -1.04 -14.20
N ALA A 109 23.07 0.25 -14.28
CA ALA A 109 24.03 1.34 -14.45
C ALA A 109 23.62 2.61 -13.70
N ASN A 110 24.56 3.55 -13.58
CA ASN A 110 24.34 4.85 -12.95
C ASN A 110 25.16 5.92 -13.71
N ILE A 111 24.47 6.73 -14.51
CA ILE A 111 25.05 7.62 -15.51
C ILE A 111 25.22 9.02 -14.92
N PRO A 112 26.45 9.56 -14.83
CA PRO A 112 26.69 10.92 -14.33
C PRO A 112 26.40 11.96 -15.42
N MET A 113 25.52 12.93 -15.12
CA MET A 113 25.13 13.97 -16.08
C MET A 113 26.10 15.15 -16.07
N THR A 114 26.39 15.73 -17.24
CA THR A 114 27.26 16.90 -17.35
C THR A 114 26.45 18.20 -17.33
N ARG A 115 26.81 19.16 -16.47
CA ARG A 115 26.14 20.47 -16.41
C ARG A 115 26.47 21.32 -17.64
N ILE A 116 25.50 21.48 -18.56
CA ILE A 116 25.59 22.41 -19.69
C ILE A 116 25.42 23.85 -19.15
N GLY A 117 26.39 24.73 -19.45
CA GLY A 117 26.33 26.15 -19.07
C GLY A 117 26.66 27.06 -20.25
N LEU A 118 25.79 28.03 -20.52
CA LEU A 118 26.02 29.05 -21.54
C LEU A 118 27.04 30.10 -21.06
N SER A 119 27.96 30.48 -21.96
CA SER A 119 28.76 31.70 -21.82
C SER A 119 28.37 32.71 -22.89
N ARG A 120 27.75 33.82 -22.48
CA ARG A 120 27.58 35.04 -23.31
C ARG A 120 27.59 36.31 -22.44
N PRO A 121 27.91 37.48 -23.01
CA PRO A 121 28.52 38.56 -22.25
C PRO A 121 27.60 39.75 -21.98
N GLY A 122 27.85 40.46 -20.87
CA GLY A 122 27.40 41.84 -20.68
C GLY A 122 26.79 42.16 -19.30
N ASN A 123 26.07 41.21 -18.70
CA ASN A 123 25.35 41.44 -17.44
C ASN A 123 25.94 40.64 -16.28
N ALA A 124 26.07 41.29 -15.12
CA ALA A 124 26.37 40.65 -13.84
C ALA A 124 25.11 39.95 -13.28
N PRO A 125 25.25 38.92 -12.41
CA PRO A 125 24.10 38.29 -11.76
C PRO A 125 23.38 39.28 -10.84
N LEU A 126 22.05 39.37 -10.96
CA LEU A 126 21.22 40.18 -10.06
C LEU A 126 21.09 39.49 -8.69
N PRO A 127 21.42 40.15 -7.58
CA PRO A 127 21.19 39.59 -6.25
C PRO A 127 19.70 39.67 -5.90
N GLY A 128 19.10 38.56 -5.49
CA GLY A 128 17.76 38.53 -4.87
C GLY A 128 16.67 37.77 -5.62
N ILE A 129 16.94 37.17 -6.79
CA ILE A 129 16.00 36.21 -7.40
C ILE A 129 16.17 34.85 -6.71
N ILE A 130 15.12 34.37 -6.06
CA ILE A 130 15.01 32.96 -5.65
C ILE A 130 14.70 32.16 -6.92
N ILE A 131 15.61 31.30 -7.32
CA ILE A 131 15.40 30.37 -8.44
C ILE A 131 14.51 29.22 -7.92
N GLY A 132 13.40 28.94 -8.61
CA GLY A 132 12.53 27.80 -8.30
C GLY A 132 13.26 26.46 -8.40
N MET A 133 12.71 25.42 -7.74
CA MET A 133 13.29 24.08 -7.76
C MET A 133 12.96 23.35 -9.07
N TYR A 134 13.76 23.59 -10.11
CA TYR A 134 13.65 22.89 -11.40
C TYR A 134 14.24 21.47 -11.28
N LEU A 135 13.37 20.47 -11.45
CA LEU A 135 13.68 19.03 -11.37
C LEU A 135 14.05 18.47 -12.75
N PRO A 136 14.91 17.43 -12.85
CA PRO A 136 15.21 16.78 -14.12
C PRO A 136 14.05 15.90 -14.59
N TRP A 137 13.64 16.09 -15.84
CA TRP A 137 12.67 15.24 -16.53
C TRP A 137 13.38 14.33 -17.55
N VAL A 138 12.70 13.25 -17.96
CA VAL A 138 13.24 12.22 -18.87
C VAL A 138 12.19 11.91 -19.95
N ALA A 139 12.63 11.65 -21.17
CA ALA A 139 11.84 11.11 -22.27
C ALA A 139 12.70 10.16 -23.11
N PHE A 140 12.07 9.29 -23.91
CA PHE A 140 12.75 8.29 -24.73
C PHE A 140 12.30 8.36 -26.20
N ASN A 141 13.24 8.19 -27.13
CA ASN A 141 12.98 8.00 -28.56
C ASN A 141 13.33 6.56 -28.97
N SER A 142 12.34 5.67 -28.95
CA SER A 142 12.48 4.27 -29.40
C SER A 142 12.88 4.14 -30.87
N GLY A 143 12.73 5.19 -31.68
CA GLY A 143 13.21 5.19 -33.07
C GLY A 143 14.73 5.34 -33.23
N THR A 144 15.46 5.71 -32.17
CA THR A 144 16.91 5.91 -32.20
C THR A 144 17.69 5.38 -30.99
N GLY A 145 17.00 4.97 -29.91
CA GLY A 145 17.63 4.54 -28.67
C GLY A 145 18.13 5.70 -27.79
N GLU A 146 17.52 6.89 -27.95
CA GLU A 146 18.01 8.11 -27.32
C GLU A 146 17.09 8.56 -26.17
N ILE A 147 17.65 8.63 -24.96
CA ILE A 147 17.00 9.14 -23.76
C ILE A 147 17.36 10.62 -23.60
N PHE A 148 16.36 11.49 -23.63
CA PHE A 148 16.50 12.94 -23.50
C PHE A 148 16.19 13.38 -22.08
N VAL A 149 17.13 14.10 -21.44
CA VAL A 149 17.10 14.48 -20.03
C VAL A 149 17.26 15.99 -19.86
N THR A 150 16.33 16.66 -19.18
CA THR A 150 16.52 18.06 -18.77
C THR A 150 17.39 18.13 -17.52
N GLY A 151 18.40 19.01 -17.49
CA GLY A 151 19.34 19.11 -16.38
C GLY A 151 19.02 20.23 -15.37
N VAL A 152 19.32 19.99 -14.09
CA VAL A 152 19.03 20.92 -12.98
C VAL A 152 19.82 22.23 -13.12
N GLY A 153 19.16 23.27 -13.65
CA GLY A 153 19.79 24.57 -13.89
C GLY A 153 20.75 24.60 -15.08
N SER A 154 20.64 23.65 -16.02
CA SER A 154 21.26 23.77 -17.34
C SER A 154 20.25 24.31 -18.35
N SER A 155 20.65 25.31 -19.13
CA SER A 155 19.93 25.77 -20.31
C SER A 155 20.14 24.79 -21.48
N GLY A 156 19.64 23.57 -21.31
CA GLY A 156 19.79 22.51 -22.31
C GLY A 156 19.35 21.12 -21.87
N VAL A 157 19.18 20.26 -22.88
CA VAL A 157 18.79 18.85 -22.79
C VAL A 157 20.02 17.99 -23.08
N SER A 158 20.35 17.06 -22.18
CA SER A 158 21.33 16.01 -22.45
C SER A 158 20.66 14.85 -23.18
N VAL A 159 21.38 14.21 -24.11
CA VAL A 159 20.94 13.01 -24.82
C VAL A 159 21.85 11.87 -24.40
N ILE A 160 21.27 10.75 -23.96
CA ILE A 160 21.94 9.51 -23.57
C ILE A 160 21.61 8.46 -24.63
N SER A 161 22.60 7.67 -25.07
CA SER A 161 22.33 6.45 -25.83
C SER A 161 22.14 5.28 -24.86
N ASP A 162 21.08 4.52 -25.09
CA ASP A 162 20.76 3.27 -24.42
C ASP A 162 21.80 2.15 -24.71
N GLU A 163 22.31 2.04 -25.94
CA GLU A 163 23.29 1.04 -26.36
C GLU A 163 24.60 1.10 -25.57
N THR A 164 25.00 2.31 -25.18
CA THR A 164 26.26 2.55 -24.48
C THR A 164 26.08 3.02 -23.03
N ASN A 165 24.84 3.32 -22.63
CA ASN A 165 24.48 3.91 -21.33
C ASN A 165 25.36 5.14 -20.98
N THR A 166 25.54 6.05 -21.96
CA THR A 166 26.37 7.27 -21.84
C THR A 166 25.75 8.47 -22.56
N VAL A 167 26.08 9.68 -22.09
CA VAL A 167 25.65 10.95 -22.71
C VAL A 167 26.36 11.14 -24.07
N VAL A 168 25.59 11.12 -25.16
CA VAL A 168 26.05 11.24 -26.55
C VAL A 168 25.95 12.66 -27.11
N ALA A 169 24.95 13.45 -26.68
CA ALA A 169 24.78 14.85 -27.12
C ALA A 169 24.28 15.75 -25.99
N ASN A 170 24.38 17.07 -26.18
CA ASN A 170 23.96 18.10 -25.23
C ASN A 170 23.45 19.32 -26.01
N ILE A 171 22.14 19.53 -26.01
CA ILE A 171 21.43 20.52 -26.84
C ILE A 171 21.21 21.79 -26.01
N PRO A 172 21.80 22.94 -26.34
CA PRO A 172 21.50 24.19 -25.67
C PRO A 172 20.07 24.67 -26.01
N VAL A 173 19.24 24.85 -25.00
CA VAL A 173 17.89 25.41 -25.10
C VAL A 173 17.89 26.81 -24.47
N GLY A 174 16.91 27.65 -24.79
CA GLY A 174 16.88 29.04 -24.31
C GLY A 174 17.04 29.18 -22.80
N ASN A 175 17.66 30.27 -22.35
CA ASN A 175 17.88 30.55 -20.92
C ASN A 175 16.58 30.38 -20.12
N GLY A 176 16.59 29.44 -19.18
CA GLY A 176 15.45 29.10 -18.32
C GLY A 176 15.69 27.75 -17.65
N GLY A 177 15.03 27.52 -16.52
CA GLY A 177 14.89 26.16 -16.00
C GLY A 177 13.92 25.39 -16.90
N LEU A 178 14.38 24.29 -17.48
CA LEU A 178 13.55 23.43 -18.32
C LEU A 178 12.67 22.57 -17.40
N SER A 179 11.36 22.56 -17.63
CA SER A 179 10.37 21.90 -16.76
C SER A 179 9.94 20.54 -17.29
N THR A 180 9.64 20.43 -18.58
CA THR A 180 9.18 19.20 -19.23
C THR A 180 9.41 19.24 -20.75
N LEU A 181 9.15 18.13 -21.44
CA LEU A 181 9.16 18.04 -22.90
C LEU A 181 8.10 17.07 -23.47
N ALA A 182 7.72 17.28 -24.72
CA ALA A 182 6.88 16.40 -25.54
C ALA A 182 7.51 16.19 -26.94
N TYR A 183 7.10 15.17 -27.70
CA TYR A 183 7.73 14.79 -28.97
C TYR A 183 6.73 14.60 -30.13
N ASP A 184 7.01 15.25 -31.26
CA ASP A 184 6.44 14.99 -32.57
C ASP A 184 7.36 14.01 -33.33
N SER A 185 6.97 12.73 -33.35
CA SER A 185 7.67 11.68 -34.10
C SER A 185 7.45 11.74 -35.62
N GLY A 186 6.44 12.46 -36.09
CA GLY A 186 6.14 12.66 -37.51
C GLY A 186 7.09 13.65 -38.19
N LYS A 187 7.51 14.71 -37.47
CA LYS A 187 8.55 15.65 -37.91
C LYS A 187 9.95 15.36 -37.35
N ARG A 188 10.04 14.53 -36.30
CA ARG A 188 11.21 14.38 -35.43
C ARG A 188 11.57 15.71 -34.75
N GLU A 189 10.60 16.27 -34.02
CA GLU A 189 10.69 17.57 -33.35
C GLU A 189 10.23 17.48 -31.88
N MET A 190 11.07 17.88 -30.94
CA MET A 190 10.77 17.92 -29.50
C MET A 190 10.36 19.33 -29.08
N PHE A 191 9.26 19.45 -28.35
CA PHE A 191 8.78 20.68 -27.73
C PHE A 191 9.19 20.69 -26.26
N VAL A 192 9.94 21.70 -25.82
CA VAL A 192 10.51 21.78 -24.46
C VAL A 192 10.06 23.06 -23.76
N ALA A 193 9.50 22.95 -22.56
CA ALA A 193 8.99 24.07 -21.80
C ALA A 193 10.10 24.78 -20.99
N SER A 194 10.19 26.11 -21.13
CA SER A 194 11.08 26.96 -20.33
C SER A 194 10.30 27.63 -19.20
N GLY A 195 10.16 26.91 -18.08
CA GLY A 195 9.25 27.17 -16.96
C GLY A 195 9.42 28.47 -16.17
N GLY A 196 10.26 29.41 -16.61
CA GLY A 196 10.41 30.74 -16.01
C GLY A 196 10.44 31.90 -17.03
N TYR A 197 10.12 31.62 -18.30
CA TYR A 197 10.19 32.59 -19.41
C TYR A 197 8.94 32.60 -20.29
N GLY A 198 7.98 31.69 -20.06
CA GLY A 198 6.71 31.65 -20.79
C GLY A 198 6.82 31.26 -22.27
N THR A 199 7.81 30.42 -22.59
CA THR A 199 8.14 29.97 -23.94
C THR A 199 8.25 28.46 -24.04
N VAL A 200 7.89 27.91 -25.20
CA VAL A 200 8.21 26.53 -25.61
C VAL A 200 9.25 26.58 -26.73
N SER A 201 10.35 25.84 -26.60
CA SER A 201 11.37 25.71 -27.65
C SER A 201 11.14 24.42 -28.45
N VAL A 202 11.24 24.49 -29.77
CA VAL A 202 11.13 23.34 -30.67
C VAL A 202 12.52 22.92 -31.11
N ILE A 203 12.84 21.63 -31.02
CA ILE A 203 14.16 21.05 -31.25
C ILE A 203 14.05 19.94 -32.28
N SER A 204 14.78 20.02 -33.39
CA SER A 204 14.89 18.86 -34.28
C SER A 204 15.74 17.78 -33.62
N ASP A 205 15.16 16.60 -33.43
CA ASP A 205 15.80 15.39 -32.89
C ASP A 205 16.96 14.98 -33.82
N GLY A 206 16.67 14.70 -35.10
CA GLY A 206 17.67 14.29 -36.10
C GLY A 206 18.80 15.30 -36.42
N THR A 207 18.80 16.50 -35.82
CA THR A 207 19.92 17.46 -35.89
C THR A 207 20.38 17.99 -34.53
N HIS A 208 19.75 17.56 -33.43
CA HIS A 208 20.04 17.98 -32.06
C HIS A 208 20.13 19.51 -31.86
N ALA A 209 19.18 20.25 -32.44
CA ALA A 209 19.22 21.73 -32.48
C ALA A 209 17.84 22.39 -32.34
N VAL A 210 17.79 23.53 -31.63
CA VAL A 210 16.57 24.37 -31.54
C VAL A 210 16.28 25.00 -32.90
N ILE A 211 15.08 24.75 -33.43
CA ILE A 211 14.60 25.22 -34.74
C ILE A 211 13.53 26.32 -34.64
N ALA A 212 12.79 26.39 -33.53
CA ALA A 212 11.83 27.46 -33.25
C ALA A 212 11.73 27.75 -31.74
N THR A 213 11.14 28.89 -31.36
CA THR A 213 10.80 29.22 -29.97
C THR A 213 9.54 30.06 -29.94
N ILE A 214 8.56 29.62 -29.15
CA ILE A 214 7.16 30.00 -29.22
C ILE A 214 6.81 30.78 -27.94
N PRO A 215 6.59 32.11 -28.02
CA PRO A 215 6.23 32.93 -26.88
C PRO A 215 4.71 32.94 -26.65
N GLY A 216 4.31 33.26 -25.41
CA GLY A 216 2.92 33.53 -25.04
C GLY A 216 2.28 32.52 -24.10
N CYS A 217 3.03 31.54 -23.61
CA CYS A 217 2.60 30.63 -22.54
C CYS A 217 2.83 31.31 -21.18
N ASN A 218 2.05 32.35 -20.90
CA ASN A 218 2.32 33.29 -19.81
C ASN A 218 2.06 32.65 -18.44
N GLY A 219 3.04 32.68 -17.53
CA GLY A 219 2.88 32.22 -16.14
C GLY A 219 3.40 30.81 -15.90
N ASP A 220 4.69 30.59 -16.17
CA ASP A 220 5.48 29.40 -15.81
C ASP A 220 4.94 28.07 -16.38
N PRO A 221 5.34 27.71 -17.62
CA PRO A 221 4.87 26.49 -18.27
C PRO A 221 5.43 25.21 -17.62
N CYS A 222 4.56 24.30 -17.18
CA CYS A 222 4.93 23.10 -16.41
C CYS A 222 4.68 21.76 -17.13
N GLY A 223 3.63 21.66 -17.94
CA GLY A 223 3.19 20.46 -18.65
C GLY A 223 3.08 20.71 -20.16
N LEU A 224 3.32 19.67 -20.96
CA LEU A 224 3.17 19.67 -22.42
C LEU A 224 2.47 18.39 -22.90
N ALA A 225 1.49 18.55 -23.79
CA ALA A 225 0.88 17.46 -24.56
C ALA A 225 0.72 17.86 -26.03
N TYR A 226 0.73 16.91 -26.95
CA TYR A 226 0.71 17.17 -28.41
C TYR A 226 -0.40 16.39 -29.11
N ASP A 227 -1.16 17.09 -29.96
CA ASP A 227 -2.05 16.53 -30.95
C ASP A 227 -1.42 16.50 -32.34
N ALA A 228 -1.05 15.30 -32.79
CA ALA A 228 -0.60 15.07 -34.17
C ALA A 228 -1.74 15.08 -35.21
N GLY A 229 -3.01 15.08 -34.79
CA GLY A 229 -4.19 15.09 -35.67
C GLY A 229 -4.45 16.46 -36.31
N ARG A 230 -4.25 17.54 -35.55
CA ARG A 230 -4.39 18.94 -35.98
C ARG A 230 -3.05 19.68 -36.05
N GLY A 231 -2.01 19.14 -35.43
CA GLY A 231 -0.72 19.79 -35.28
C GLY A 231 -0.75 20.87 -34.20
N GLU A 232 -1.23 20.53 -33.00
CA GLU A 232 -1.40 21.50 -31.91
C GLU A 232 -0.80 21.01 -30.57
N VAL A 233 -0.05 21.87 -29.88
CA VAL A 233 0.61 21.59 -28.60
C VAL A 233 -0.06 22.38 -27.48
N PHE A 234 -0.42 21.69 -26.40
CA PHE A 234 -1.13 22.24 -25.26
C PHE A 234 -0.17 22.40 -24.07
N VAL A 235 -0.22 23.56 -23.40
CA VAL A 235 0.76 23.99 -22.40
C VAL A 235 0.09 24.51 -21.14
N THR A 236 0.41 23.96 -19.97
CA THR A 236 -0.16 24.40 -18.67
C THR A 236 0.68 25.52 -18.05
N ASN A 237 0.05 26.65 -17.71
CA ASN A 237 0.70 27.82 -17.12
C ASN A 237 0.45 27.88 -15.60
N PHE A 238 1.34 27.31 -14.80
CA PHE A 238 1.12 27.08 -13.36
C PHE A 238 0.82 28.35 -12.56
N ASN A 239 1.37 29.51 -12.90
CA ASN A 239 1.14 30.76 -12.16
C ASN A 239 0.11 31.70 -12.82
N ALA A 240 -0.60 31.25 -13.86
CA ALA A 240 -1.62 32.04 -14.57
C ALA A 240 -2.95 31.31 -14.79
N ASP A 241 -3.18 30.17 -14.13
CA ASP A 241 -4.46 29.44 -14.09
C ASP A 241 -5.07 29.19 -15.50
N THR A 242 -4.19 28.92 -16.48
CA THR A 242 -4.52 28.84 -17.91
C THR A 242 -3.82 27.70 -18.64
N VAL A 243 -4.42 27.29 -19.76
CA VAL A 243 -3.83 26.42 -20.78
C VAL A 243 -3.64 27.21 -22.07
N SER A 244 -2.45 27.13 -22.65
CA SER A 244 -2.11 27.72 -23.95
C SER A 244 -2.23 26.66 -25.04
N VAL A 245 -2.80 27.02 -26.19
CA VAL A 245 -2.84 26.16 -27.39
C VAL A 245 -1.91 26.74 -28.44
N ILE A 246 -0.98 25.96 -28.94
CA ILE A 246 0.03 26.33 -29.96
C ILE A 246 -0.25 25.54 -31.23
N SER A 247 -0.24 26.18 -32.41
CA SER A 247 -0.11 25.42 -33.67
C SER A 247 1.36 25.16 -33.98
N ASP A 248 1.70 23.92 -34.30
CA ASP A 248 3.03 23.42 -34.65
C ASP A 248 3.50 23.80 -36.06
N THR A 249 2.57 24.28 -36.89
CA THR A 249 2.76 24.53 -38.31
C THR A 249 3.06 26.02 -38.56
N THR A 250 2.52 26.89 -37.70
CA THR A 250 2.93 28.30 -37.61
C THR A 250 3.88 28.58 -36.44
N ASN A 251 4.01 27.65 -35.48
CA ASN A 251 4.78 27.78 -34.24
C ASN A 251 4.36 29.02 -33.42
N THR A 252 3.05 29.13 -33.14
CA THR A 252 2.42 30.27 -32.44
C THR A 252 1.30 29.84 -31.51
N VAL A 253 1.16 30.49 -30.35
CA VAL A 253 -0.04 30.38 -29.49
C VAL A 253 -1.26 30.96 -30.22
N VAL A 254 -2.33 30.18 -30.35
CA VAL A 254 -3.58 30.51 -31.04
C VAL A 254 -4.79 30.65 -30.10
N ALA A 255 -4.76 30.01 -28.92
CA ALA A 255 -5.78 30.19 -27.88
C ALA A 255 -5.17 30.17 -26.46
N ASN A 256 -5.88 30.76 -25.51
CA ASN A 256 -5.61 30.68 -24.07
C ASN A 256 -6.94 30.41 -23.35
N ILE A 257 -6.95 29.43 -22.44
CA ILE A 257 -8.17 28.86 -21.86
C ILE A 257 -8.01 28.89 -20.34
N SER A 258 -8.91 29.58 -19.63
CA SER A 258 -8.91 29.62 -18.16
C SER A 258 -9.38 28.28 -17.58
N VAL A 259 -8.63 27.76 -16.62
CA VAL A 259 -8.86 26.46 -15.97
C VAL A 259 -8.91 26.61 -14.45
N GLY A 260 -8.64 25.54 -13.70
CA GLY A 260 -8.46 25.61 -12.26
C GLY A 260 -7.17 26.35 -11.87
N ARG A 261 -7.03 26.57 -10.56
CA ARG A 261 -5.86 27.22 -9.98
C ARG A 261 -4.64 26.30 -9.97
N ASN A 262 -3.50 26.84 -10.39
CA ASN A 262 -2.19 26.20 -10.42
C ASN A 262 -2.12 24.92 -11.30
N PRO A 263 -2.35 25.02 -12.62
CA PRO A 263 -2.30 23.88 -13.56
C PRO A 263 -0.88 23.32 -13.71
N PHE A 264 -0.72 22.00 -13.53
CA PHE A 264 0.58 21.31 -13.54
C PHE A 264 0.69 20.32 -14.71
N GLY A 265 0.24 19.07 -14.56
CA GLY A 265 0.28 18.06 -15.62
C GLY A 265 -0.88 18.15 -16.60
N ILE A 266 -0.71 17.53 -17.77
CA ILE A 266 -1.62 17.58 -18.91
C ILE A 266 -1.52 16.31 -19.75
N ALA A 267 -2.65 15.87 -20.31
CA ALA A 267 -2.70 14.87 -21.38
C ALA A 267 -3.75 15.24 -22.43
N TYR A 268 -3.65 14.62 -23.61
CA TYR A 268 -4.48 14.92 -24.79
C TYR A 268 -5.19 13.67 -25.33
N ASN A 269 -6.47 13.80 -25.66
CA ASN A 269 -7.32 12.75 -26.22
C ASN A 269 -7.59 12.97 -27.71
N ALA A 270 -6.83 12.28 -28.57
CA ALA A 270 -7.00 12.32 -30.01
C ALA A 270 -8.27 11.62 -30.54
N ALA A 271 -8.93 10.79 -29.73
CA ALA A 271 -10.11 10.03 -30.13
C ALA A 271 -11.42 10.84 -30.01
N LYS A 272 -11.47 11.82 -29.09
CA LYS A 272 -12.60 12.75 -28.92
C LYS A 272 -12.25 14.23 -29.14
N ALA A 273 -10.97 14.56 -29.30
CA ALA A 273 -10.44 15.93 -29.33
C ALA A 273 -10.79 16.69 -28.03
N GLU A 274 -10.25 16.19 -26.93
CA GLU A 274 -10.40 16.78 -25.59
C GLU A 274 -9.05 16.83 -24.85
N ILE A 275 -8.87 17.85 -24.00
CA ILE A 275 -7.63 18.11 -23.27
C ILE A 275 -7.93 18.17 -21.77
N PHE A 276 -7.05 17.57 -20.97
CA PHE A 276 -7.30 17.33 -19.55
C PHE A 276 -6.12 17.81 -18.72
N VAL A 277 -6.40 18.71 -17.78
CA VAL A 277 -5.38 19.46 -17.03
C VAL A 277 -5.60 19.38 -15.54
N ALA A 278 -4.59 18.88 -14.82
CA ALA A 278 -4.50 18.79 -13.37
C ALA A 278 -4.21 20.17 -12.75
N ASN A 279 -5.05 20.65 -11.82
CA ASN A 279 -4.92 21.99 -11.21
C ASN A 279 -4.59 21.89 -9.72
N SER A 280 -3.29 21.85 -9.42
CA SER A 280 -2.72 21.49 -8.12
C SER A 280 -3.27 22.33 -6.96
N GLY A 281 -3.39 23.65 -7.16
CA GLY A 281 -3.85 24.62 -6.16
C GLY A 281 -5.37 24.80 -6.05
N SER A 282 -6.16 23.99 -6.77
CA SER A 282 -7.63 23.98 -6.68
C SER A 282 -8.27 22.59 -6.64
N ASN A 283 -7.48 21.52 -6.80
CA ASN A 283 -7.92 20.13 -6.61
C ASN A 283 -9.04 19.72 -7.58
N ASN A 284 -8.91 20.15 -8.84
CA ASN A 284 -9.78 19.72 -9.94
C ASN A 284 -8.96 19.42 -11.20
N VAL A 285 -9.58 18.68 -12.12
CA VAL A 285 -9.20 18.59 -13.52
C VAL A 285 -10.15 19.44 -14.34
N SER A 286 -9.63 20.19 -15.29
CA SER A 286 -10.45 20.89 -16.28
C SER A 286 -10.46 20.09 -17.57
N VAL A 287 -11.65 19.76 -18.07
CA VAL A 287 -11.83 19.13 -19.38
C VAL A 287 -12.19 20.19 -20.40
N ILE A 288 -11.38 20.26 -21.44
CA ILE A 288 -11.49 21.23 -22.53
C ILE A 288 -11.86 20.46 -23.80
N SER A 289 -12.93 20.88 -24.48
CA SER A 289 -13.17 20.44 -25.86
C SER A 289 -12.24 21.23 -26.79
N ASP A 290 -11.29 20.55 -27.42
CA ASP A 290 -10.31 21.13 -28.36
C ASP A 290 -11.04 21.87 -29.49
N SER A 291 -12.04 21.21 -30.07
CA SER A 291 -12.86 21.74 -31.17
C SER A 291 -13.57 23.07 -30.88
N THR A 292 -13.69 23.46 -29.61
CA THR A 292 -14.33 24.72 -29.17
C THR A 292 -13.47 25.58 -28.25
N ASN A 293 -12.33 25.06 -27.77
CA ASN A 293 -11.43 25.68 -26.79
C ASN A 293 -12.14 26.24 -25.54
N ILE A 294 -13.13 25.50 -25.03
CA ILE A 294 -13.93 25.83 -23.85
C ILE A 294 -13.83 24.68 -22.83
N VAL A 295 -13.72 25.03 -21.54
CA VAL A 295 -13.89 24.08 -20.44
C VAL A 295 -15.34 23.58 -20.44
N VAL A 296 -15.55 22.37 -20.93
CA VAL A 296 -16.87 21.71 -21.00
C VAL A 296 -17.25 21.08 -19.66
N ALA A 297 -16.26 20.73 -18.83
CA ALA A 297 -16.47 20.34 -17.44
C ALA A 297 -15.28 20.75 -16.54
N SER A 298 -15.59 21.14 -15.30
CA SER A 298 -14.63 21.21 -14.20
C SER A 298 -14.93 20.05 -13.26
N VAL A 299 -13.97 19.14 -13.11
CA VAL A 299 -14.14 17.82 -12.51
C VAL A 299 -13.25 17.74 -11.25
N PRO A 300 -13.79 17.85 -10.02
CA PRO A 300 -13.00 17.80 -8.79
C PRO A 300 -12.22 16.47 -8.64
N VAL A 301 -11.00 16.52 -8.07
CA VAL A 301 -10.11 15.38 -7.82
C VAL A 301 -9.44 15.48 -6.43
N GLY A 302 -8.40 14.68 -6.16
CA GLY A 302 -7.60 14.74 -4.92
C GLY A 302 -6.80 16.03 -4.74
N PHE A 303 -6.06 16.16 -3.63
CA PHE A 303 -5.25 17.36 -3.33
C PHE A 303 -3.86 17.33 -4.00
N ASP A 304 -3.44 18.51 -4.46
CA ASP A 304 -2.22 18.76 -5.25
C ASP A 304 -2.04 17.80 -6.45
N PRO A 305 -2.99 17.74 -7.41
CA PRO A 305 -2.81 16.98 -8.65
C PRO A 305 -1.61 17.49 -9.48
N ARG A 306 -0.65 16.59 -9.75
CA ARG A 306 0.63 16.80 -10.42
C ARG A 306 0.62 16.22 -11.84
N GLY A 307 1.30 15.10 -12.10
CA GLY A 307 1.41 14.45 -13.42
C GLY A 307 0.10 13.84 -13.95
N VAL A 308 -0.01 13.71 -15.27
CA VAL A 308 -1.20 13.21 -15.98
C VAL A 308 -0.81 12.29 -17.14
N ALA A 309 -1.60 11.24 -17.41
CA ALA A 309 -1.50 10.36 -18.57
C ALA A 309 -2.90 10.07 -19.16
N TYR A 310 -2.97 9.69 -20.44
CA TYR A 310 -4.23 9.37 -21.13
C TYR A 310 -4.19 7.98 -21.76
N ASP A 311 -5.24 7.19 -21.53
CA ASP A 311 -5.51 5.94 -22.22
C ASP A 311 -6.43 6.15 -23.43
N ALA A 312 -5.80 6.06 -24.61
CA ALA A 312 -6.44 6.15 -25.91
C ALA A 312 -7.24 4.90 -26.33
N GLY A 313 -7.03 3.75 -25.67
CA GLY A 313 -7.80 2.53 -25.89
C GLY A 313 -9.23 2.62 -25.36
N ARG A 314 -9.50 3.52 -24.39
CA ARG A 314 -10.77 3.54 -23.65
C ARG A 314 -11.43 4.92 -23.50
N GLY A 315 -10.66 6.01 -23.52
CA GLY A 315 -11.19 7.36 -23.25
C GLY A 315 -11.06 7.79 -21.79
N GLU A 316 -9.99 7.37 -21.12
CA GLU A 316 -9.84 7.47 -19.66
C GLU A 316 -8.51 8.16 -19.26
N ILE A 317 -8.56 9.10 -18.30
CA ILE A 317 -7.45 10.04 -18.03
C ILE A 317 -6.97 9.92 -16.58
N HIS A 318 -5.71 9.54 -16.37
CA HIS A 318 -5.09 9.27 -15.07
C HIS A 318 -4.28 10.47 -14.53
N VAL A 319 -4.42 10.83 -13.26
CA VAL A 319 -3.87 12.08 -12.67
C VAL A 319 -3.30 11.83 -11.26
N VAL A 320 -1.98 11.84 -11.05
CA VAL A 320 -1.39 11.65 -9.70
C VAL A 320 -1.68 12.86 -8.79
N ASN A 321 -2.09 12.62 -7.54
CA ASN A 321 -2.44 13.61 -6.52
C ASN A 321 -1.37 13.60 -5.41
N GLY A 322 -0.48 14.59 -5.44
CA GLY A 322 0.82 14.53 -4.79
C GLY A 322 0.86 14.75 -3.28
N ASP A 323 -0.20 15.36 -2.72
CA ASP A 323 -0.43 15.52 -1.27
C ASP A 323 -1.67 14.69 -0.83
N SER A 324 -2.10 13.74 -1.67
CA SER A 324 -3.23 12.83 -1.42
C SER A 324 -2.95 11.39 -1.85
N ASP A 325 -1.68 11.05 -2.10
CA ASP A 325 -1.17 9.70 -2.29
C ASP A 325 -2.11 8.81 -3.14
N SER A 326 -2.51 9.32 -4.31
CA SER A 326 -3.52 8.71 -5.19
C SER A 326 -3.41 9.14 -6.66
N VAL A 327 -4.23 8.54 -7.54
CA VAL A 327 -4.30 8.79 -8.99
C VAL A 327 -5.77 8.84 -9.43
N SER A 328 -6.27 10.00 -9.88
CA SER A 328 -7.67 10.16 -10.31
C SER A 328 -7.89 9.80 -11.77
N VAL A 329 -9.02 9.14 -12.08
CA VAL A 329 -9.40 8.71 -13.43
C VAL A 329 -10.74 9.29 -13.87
N ILE A 330 -10.76 9.94 -15.04
CA ILE A 330 -11.93 10.62 -15.60
C ILE A 330 -12.33 9.97 -16.92
N SER A 331 -13.64 9.75 -17.15
CA SER A 331 -14.14 9.40 -18.49
C SER A 331 -14.53 10.66 -19.25
N ASP A 332 -13.92 10.79 -20.42
CA ASP A 332 -14.24 11.78 -21.45
C ASP A 332 -15.74 11.78 -21.88
N SER A 333 -16.41 10.63 -21.80
CA SER A 333 -17.76 10.43 -22.36
C SER A 333 -18.88 11.05 -21.52
N THR A 334 -18.69 11.15 -20.21
CA THR A 334 -19.60 11.80 -19.26
C THR A 334 -18.98 13.01 -18.59
N ASN A 335 -17.67 13.22 -18.76
CA ASN A 335 -16.87 14.27 -18.14
C ASN A 335 -17.08 14.38 -16.63
N THR A 336 -16.94 13.21 -15.99
CA THR A 336 -16.97 12.98 -14.55
C THR A 336 -15.80 12.07 -14.17
N VAL A 337 -15.31 12.19 -12.93
CA VAL A 337 -14.46 11.14 -12.33
C VAL A 337 -15.23 9.81 -12.41
N VAL A 338 -14.56 8.76 -12.89
CA VAL A 338 -15.10 7.39 -12.93
C VAL A 338 -14.35 6.45 -11.98
N ALA A 339 -13.10 6.77 -11.63
CA ALA A 339 -12.32 6.11 -10.58
C ALA A 339 -11.33 7.07 -9.92
N THR A 340 -10.80 6.73 -8.75
CA THR A 340 -9.60 7.34 -8.17
C THR A 340 -8.91 6.30 -7.29
N THR A 341 -7.59 6.21 -7.42
CA THR A 341 -6.82 5.00 -7.10
C THR A 341 -5.63 5.35 -6.20
N PRO A 342 -5.60 4.93 -4.92
CA PRO A 342 -4.48 5.19 -4.01
C PRO A 342 -3.13 4.68 -4.54
N VAL A 343 -2.04 5.36 -4.21
CA VAL A 343 -0.63 4.99 -4.47
C VAL A 343 0.24 5.34 -3.25
N GLN A 344 1.52 4.99 -3.31
CA GLN A 344 2.49 5.24 -2.24
C GLN A 344 2.91 6.72 -2.14
N SER A 345 3.51 7.12 -1.01
CA SER A 345 3.51 8.51 -0.56
C SER A 345 4.40 9.49 -1.34
N GLY A 346 3.84 10.67 -1.60
CA GLY A 346 4.41 11.74 -2.40
C GLY A 346 4.48 11.42 -3.89
N PRO A 347 3.39 10.96 -4.55
CA PRO A 347 3.42 10.64 -5.97
C PRO A 347 3.70 11.91 -6.80
N TRP A 348 4.47 11.75 -7.88
CA TRP A 348 4.99 12.88 -8.65
C TRP A 348 4.94 12.66 -10.17
N GLY A 349 5.57 11.59 -10.66
CA GLY A 349 5.55 11.21 -12.07
C GLY A 349 4.47 10.17 -12.36
N VAL A 350 3.95 10.16 -13.60
CA VAL A 350 3.13 9.08 -14.16
C VAL A 350 3.42 8.93 -15.66
N ALA A 351 3.44 7.70 -16.17
CA ALA A 351 3.68 7.34 -17.57
C ALA A 351 2.75 6.17 -18.00
N TYR A 352 2.64 5.85 -19.29
CA TYR A 352 1.77 4.79 -19.82
C TYR A 352 2.47 3.91 -20.87
N ASP A 353 2.52 2.61 -20.62
CA ASP A 353 2.87 1.52 -21.53
C ASP A 353 1.59 1.02 -22.24
N SER A 354 1.36 1.52 -23.45
CA SER A 354 0.25 1.13 -24.31
C SER A 354 0.39 -0.24 -24.99
N ALA A 355 1.54 -0.91 -24.83
CA ALA A 355 1.74 -2.28 -25.32
C ALA A 355 1.26 -3.33 -24.32
N LYS A 356 1.31 -3.03 -23.01
CA LYS A 356 0.80 -3.89 -21.93
C LYS A 356 -0.54 -3.43 -21.34
N GLY A 357 -0.87 -2.15 -21.45
CA GLY A 357 -2.05 -1.54 -20.81
C GLY A 357 -1.79 -1.13 -19.35
N GLU A 358 -0.60 -0.56 -19.11
CA GLU A 358 -0.01 -0.36 -17.77
C GLU A 358 0.55 1.06 -17.59
N VAL A 359 0.36 1.66 -16.41
CA VAL A 359 0.53 3.09 -16.11
C VAL A 359 1.44 3.25 -14.88
N PHE A 360 2.65 3.77 -15.05
CA PHE A 360 3.72 3.72 -14.05
C PHE A 360 3.81 5.06 -13.28
N ALA A 361 3.38 5.07 -12.02
CA ALA A 361 3.39 6.20 -11.09
C ALA A 361 4.55 6.12 -10.07
N THR A 362 5.30 7.21 -9.89
CA THR A 362 6.50 7.26 -9.02
C THR A 362 6.24 8.04 -7.72
N SER A 363 6.66 7.48 -6.58
CA SER A 363 6.38 8.04 -5.24
C SER A 363 7.66 8.50 -4.54
N GLN A 364 7.81 9.82 -4.39
CA GLN A 364 9.02 10.49 -3.95
C GLN A 364 9.37 10.25 -2.47
N TYR A 365 8.37 10.11 -1.58
CA TYR A 365 8.59 10.02 -0.13
C TYR A 365 8.62 8.57 0.37
N SER A 366 7.76 7.70 -0.16
CA SER A 366 7.87 6.24 0.09
C SER A 366 9.03 5.59 -0.70
N ASN A 367 9.59 6.26 -1.72
CA ASN A 367 10.64 5.75 -2.61
C ASN A 367 10.18 4.51 -3.40
N THR A 368 9.05 4.59 -4.11
CA THR A 368 8.44 3.44 -4.83
C THR A 368 8.16 3.74 -6.31
N VAL A 369 7.84 2.70 -7.08
CA VAL A 369 7.09 2.82 -8.33
C VAL A 369 5.89 1.90 -8.26
N SER A 370 4.69 2.48 -8.27
CA SER A 370 3.43 1.76 -8.49
C SER A 370 3.15 1.72 -9.98
N VAL A 371 2.78 0.56 -10.52
CA VAL A 371 2.11 0.44 -11.81
C VAL A 371 0.59 0.58 -11.56
N ILE A 372 -0.21 0.82 -12.60
CA ILE A 372 -1.68 0.89 -12.62
C ILE A 372 -2.16 0.26 -13.94
N SER A 373 -3.27 -0.46 -14.04
CA SER A 373 -3.76 -0.93 -15.36
C SER A 373 -4.83 -0.01 -15.93
N ASP A 374 -4.71 0.34 -17.22
CA ASP A 374 -5.61 1.25 -17.93
C ASP A 374 -7.06 0.75 -18.02
N THR A 375 -7.25 -0.56 -18.05
CA THR A 375 -8.54 -1.20 -18.33
C THR A 375 -9.32 -1.47 -17.05
N THR A 376 -8.65 -1.45 -15.90
CA THR A 376 -9.24 -1.74 -14.59
C THR A 376 -9.02 -0.64 -13.56
N HIS A 377 -8.24 0.39 -13.87
CA HIS A 377 -7.88 1.57 -13.07
C HIS A 377 -7.25 1.34 -11.70
N ALA A 378 -7.20 0.10 -11.22
CA ALA A 378 -6.43 -0.32 -10.07
C ALA A 378 -4.93 -0.04 -10.30
N VAL A 379 -4.24 0.42 -9.27
CA VAL A 379 -2.85 0.01 -9.04
C VAL A 379 -2.88 -1.51 -9.12
N VAL A 380 -2.14 -2.03 -10.13
CA VAL A 380 -0.71 -4.38 -11.04
C VAL A 380 0.76 -4.86 -10.56
N ALA A 381 1.91 -4.15 -10.69
CA ALA A 381 3.08 -4.25 -9.80
C ALA A 381 3.41 -2.99 -8.96
N THR A 382 3.83 -3.11 -7.70
CA THR A 382 4.40 -2.02 -6.88
C THR A 382 5.85 -2.40 -6.65
N ILE A 383 6.66 -2.12 -7.67
CA ILE A 383 8.00 -2.68 -7.82
C ILE A 383 8.85 -2.16 -6.66
N PRO A 384 9.43 -3.04 -5.82
CA PRO A 384 10.20 -2.62 -4.67
C PRO A 384 11.56 -2.03 -5.08
N VAL A 385 11.51 -0.79 -5.58
CA VAL A 385 12.24 0.29 -4.91
C VAL A 385 11.55 0.61 -3.55
N GLY A 386 10.21 0.38 -3.45
CA GLY A 386 9.32 -0.05 -2.33
C GLY A 386 7.92 -0.42 -2.91
N SER A 387 6.88 -1.02 -2.29
CA SER A 387 6.50 -1.46 -0.92
C SER A 387 5.14 -2.27 -0.98
N GLU A 388 4.51 -2.58 0.18
CA GLU A 388 3.05 -2.90 0.40
C GLU A 388 2.40 -4.28 -0.01
N PRO A 389 1.88 -5.08 0.96
CA PRO A 389 1.09 -6.32 0.75
C PRO A 389 -0.35 -6.29 1.33
N TYR A 390 -1.24 -7.22 0.90
CA TYR A 390 -2.68 -7.24 1.28
C TYR A 390 -3.19 -8.49 2.00
N GLY A 391 -3.46 -9.57 1.26
CA GLY A 391 -4.11 -10.79 1.79
C GLY A 391 -3.09 -11.83 2.29
N ILE A 392 -3.49 -12.72 3.20
CA ILE A 392 -2.60 -13.76 3.73
C ILE A 392 -3.40 -15.00 4.15
N ALA A 393 -2.91 -16.18 3.77
CA ALA A 393 -3.37 -17.49 4.23
C ALA A 393 -2.18 -18.42 4.49
N SER A 394 -2.37 -19.47 5.28
CA SER A 394 -1.37 -20.51 5.55
C SER A 394 -1.89 -21.88 5.12
N ASP A 395 -0.99 -22.72 4.59
CA ASP A 395 -1.18 -24.17 4.47
C ASP A 395 -0.54 -24.86 5.68
N PRO A 396 -1.33 -25.30 6.68
CA PRO A 396 -0.82 -25.99 7.87
C PRO A 396 -0.22 -27.38 7.59
N GLU A 397 -0.38 -27.97 6.40
CA GLU A 397 0.21 -29.28 6.07
C GLU A 397 1.65 -29.18 5.56
N THR A 398 1.98 -28.16 4.75
CA THR A 398 3.35 -27.94 4.25
C THR A 398 4.13 -26.89 5.02
N GLY A 399 3.43 -25.97 5.71
CA GLY A 399 4.03 -24.76 6.27
C GLY A 399 4.35 -23.71 5.20
N ASP A 400 3.63 -23.70 4.07
CA ASP A 400 3.70 -22.62 3.08
C ASP A 400 2.66 -21.52 3.39
N ILE A 401 3.11 -20.26 3.41
CA ILE A 401 2.32 -19.05 3.62
C ILE A 401 2.07 -18.40 2.26
N PHE A 402 0.83 -18.10 1.94
CA PHE A 402 0.37 -17.55 0.67
C PHE A 402 -0.05 -16.09 0.87
N VAL A 403 0.82 -15.16 0.45
CA VAL A 403 0.56 -13.73 0.57
C VAL A 403 0.08 -13.16 -0.75
N GLY A 404 -1.11 -12.58 -0.72
CA GLY A 404 -1.62 -11.69 -1.75
C GLY A 404 -0.85 -10.39 -1.72
N SER A 405 0.30 -10.38 -2.41
CA SER A 405 0.85 -9.13 -2.92
C SER A 405 -0.15 -8.64 -3.94
N GLY A 406 -0.81 -7.52 -3.62
CA GLY A 406 -1.66 -6.86 -4.62
C GLY A 406 -0.86 -6.68 -5.90
N TRP A 407 0.35 -6.15 -5.75
CA TRP A 407 1.13 -5.55 -6.82
C TRP A 407 2.63 -5.83 -6.61
N PRO A 408 3.33 -6.73 -7.36
CA PRO A 408 2.87 -7.57 -8.48
C PRO A 408 1.63 -8.40 -8.13
N SER A 409 0.63 -8.48 -9.02
CA SER A 409 -0.61 -9.26 -8.83
C SER A 409 -0.32 -10.75 -8.81
N ASN A 410 0.10 -11.20 -7.63
CA ASN A 410 0.70 -12.49 -7.44
C ASN A 410 0.41 -13.02 -6.03
N VAL A 411 0.33 -14.33 -5.92
CA VAL A 411 0.48 -15.00 -4.63
C VAL A 411 1.95 -15.32 -4.43
N THR A 412 2.57 -14.62 -3.49
CA THR A 412 3.94 -14.87 -3.04
C THR A 412 3.89 -15.99 -2.01
N VAL A 413 4.48 -17.13 -2.35
CA VAL A 413 4.51 -18.33 -1.50
C VAL A 413 5.80 -18.32 -0.68
N ILE A 414 5.68 -18.44 0.64
CA ILE A 414 6.77 -18.33 1.60
C ILE A 414 6.76 -19.55 2.50
N SER A 415 7.83 -20.36 2.52
CA SER A 415 7.93 -21.45 3.50
C SER A 415 8.21 -20.86 4.88
N ASP A 416 7.32 -21.08 5.85
CA ASP A 416 7.49 -20.72 7.26
C ASP A 416 8.75 -21.37 7.82
N SER A 417 8.88 -22.68 7.63
CA SER A 417 10.01 -23.50 8.09
C SER A 417 11.39 -23.06 7.56
N THR A 418 11.45 -22.20 6.53
CA THR A 418 12.70 -21.61 6.01
C THR A 418 12.71 -20.08 5.97
N ASN A 419 11.58 -19.42 6.26
CA ASN A 419 11.34 -17.97 6.17
C ASN A 419 11.80 -17.35 4.83
N LYS A 420 11.41 -17.96 3.71
CA LYS A 420 11.83 -17.55 2.35
C LYS A 420 10.69 -17.64 1.34
N VAL A 421 10.66 -16.68 0.41
CA VAL A 421 9.90 -16.82 -0.84
C VAL A 421 10.43 -18.02 -1.62
N ILE A 422 9.53 -18.92 -2.00
CA ILE A 422 9.79 -20.17 -2.73
C ILE A 422 8.99 -20.29 -4.03
N ALA A 423 8.02 -19.40 -4.25
CA ALA A 423 7.39 -19.14 -5.55
C ALA A 423 6.71 -17.76 -5.55
N THR A 424 6.48 -17.25 -6.76
CA THR A 424 5.69 -16.05 -7.05
C THR A 424 4.72 -16.46 -8.14
N ILE A 425 3.42 -16.56 -7.83
CA ILE A 425 2.41 -17.15 -8.72
C ILE A 425 1.55 -16.02 -9.29
N PRO A 426 1.66 -15.66 -10.59
CA PRO A 426 0.83 -14.62 -11.19
C PRO A 426 -0.66 -15.00 -11.13
N VAL A 427 -1.52 -14.03 -10.78
CA VAL A 427 -2.98 -14.21 -10.72
C VAL A 427 -3.71 -13.18 -11.60
N ALA A 428 -4.95 -13.50 -11.98
CA ALA A 428 -5.74 -12.71 -12.92
C ALA A 428 -6.48 -11.54 -12.25
N GLY A 429 -5.75 -10.70 -11.48
CA GLY A 429 -6.23 -9.49 -10.79
C GLY A 429 -5.65 -9.35 -9.38
N ASP A 430 -6.04 -8.31 -8.66
CA ASP A 430 -5.53 -7.97 -7.32
C ASP A 430 -5.95 -9.06 -6.31
N PRO A 431 -5.02 -9.84 -5.72
CA PRO A 431 -5.36 -10.81 -4.69
C PRO A 431 -5.79 -10.10 -3.39
N ARG A 432 -7.10 -10.05 -3.13
CA ARG A 432 -7.65 -9.50 -1.88
C ARG A 432 -7.89 -10.59 -0.83
N GLY A 433 -9.00 -11.31 -0.93
CA GLY A 433 -9.27 -12.51 -0.13
C GLY A 433 -8.49 -13.72 -0.64
N ILE A 434 -8.00 -14.54 0.28
CA ILE A 434 -7.36 -15.82 0.00
C ILE A 434 -7.94 -16.87 0.94
N ALA A 435 -8.44 -17.97 0.40
CA ALA A 435 -8.95 -19.12 1.15
C ALA A 435 -8.24 -20.40 0.71
N TYR A 436 -8.14 -21.38 1.61
CA TYR A 436 -7.45 -22.65 1.37
C TYR A 436 -8.41 -23.84 1.50
N ASP A 437 -8.40 -24.74 0.50
CA ASP A 437 -8.90 -26.10 0.64
C ASP A 437 -7.75 -27.10 0.82
N ALA A 438 -7.59 -27.56 2.06
CA ALA A 438 -6.67 -28.65 2.41
C ALA A 438 -7.08 -30.01 1.81
N ARG A 439 -8.33 -30.20 1.35
CA ARG A 439 -8.81 -31.48 0.81
C ARG A 439 -8.28 -31.75 -0.60
N LYS A 440 -8.11 -30.70 -1.42
CA LYS A 440 -7.52 -30.77 -2.77
C LYS A 440 -6.10 -30.19 -2.85
N GLY A 441 -5.68 -29.43 -1.84
CA GLY A 441 -4.43 -28.66 -1.89
C GLY A 441 -4.57 -27.48 -2.86
N GLU A 442 -5.68 -26.75 -2.76
CA GLU A 442 -6.03 -25.65 -3.67
C GLU A 442 -6.26 -24.33 -2.91
N ILE A 443 -5.64 -23.26 -3.39
CA ILE A 443 -5.81 -21.89 -2.89
C ILE A 443 -6.76 -21.14 -3.82
N PHE A 444 -7.83 -20.59 -3.25
CA PHE A 444 -8.80 -19.73 -3.93
C PHE A 444 -8.46 -18.27 -3.66
N VAL A 445 -8.33 -17.47 -4.73
CA VAL A 445 -7.94 -16.05 -4.64
C VAL A 445 -9.04 -15.19 -5.26
N ALA A 446 -9.61 -14.28 -4.48
CA ALA A 446 -10.51 -13.24 -4.96
C ALA A 446 -9.71 -12.17 -5.72
N ASN A 447 -9.84 -12.15 -7.06
CA ASN A 447 -9.08 -11.25 -7.93
C ASN A 447 -9.90 -9.99 -8.24
N ALA A 448 -9.74 -8.95 -7.43
CA ALA A 448 -10.33 -7.65 -7.70
C ALA A 448 -9.62 -6.92 -8.86
N PRO A 449 -10.24 -5.89 -9.46
CA PRO A 449 -11.67 -5.80 -9.71
C PRO A 449 -12.15 -6.79 -10.80
N ARG A 450 -11.24 -7.61 -11.36
CA ARG A 450 -11.38 -8.44 -12.58
C ARG A 450 -12.45 -9.55 -12.54
N GLY A 451 -13.30 -9.59 -11.52
CA GLY A 451 -14.55 -10.35 -11.53
C GLY A 451 -14.37 -11.87 -11.62
N ASN A 452 -13.30 -12.41 -11.06
CA ASN A 452 -12.98 -13.82 -11.13
C ASN A 452 -12.28 -14.33 -9.85
N VAL A 453 -12.27 -15.65 -9.67
CA VAL A 453 -11.45 -16.35 -8.68
C VAL A 453 -10.37 -17.16 -9.40
N SER A 454 -9.10 -17.01 -8.99
CA SER A 454 -8.04 -17.97 -9.35
C SER A 454 -8.14 -19.19 -8.44
N VAL A 455 -8.07 -20.38 -9.02
CA VAL A 455 -7.76 -21.62 -8.29
C VAL A 455 -6.31 -21.95 -8.54
N ILE A 456 -5.50 -22.05 -7.49
CA ILE A 456 -4.07 -22.35 -7.55
C ILE A 456 -3.81 -23.70 -6.88
N SER A 457 -3.19 -24.65 -7.58
CA SER A 457 -2.74 -25.88 -6.93
C SER A 457 -1.45 -25.61 -6.14
N VAL A 458 -1.46 -25.93 -4.84
CA VAL A 458 -0.29 -25.84 -3.95
C VAL A 458 0.84 -26.75 -4.44
N ALA A 459 0.50 -27.97 -4.88
CA ALA A 459 1.46 -28.98 -5.30
C ALA A 459 2.23 -28.62 -6.59
N THR A 460 1.63 -27.88 -7.52
CA THR A 460 2.28 -27.44 -8.77
C THR A 460 2.69 -25.96 -8.77
N ARG A 461 2.14 -25.16 -7.85
CA ARG A 461 2.33 -23.70 -7.74
C ARG A 461 1.93 -22.96 -9.01
N THR A 462 0.81 -23.38 -9.62
CA THR A 462 0.24 -22.79 -10.84
C THR A 462 -1.27 -22.58 -10.71
N VAL A 463 -1.80 -21.55 -11.38
CA VAL A 463 -3.25 -21.40 -11.58
C VAL A 463 -3.76 -22.57 -12.43
N VAL A 464 -4.76 -23.31 -11.91
CA VAL A 464 -5.40 -24.46 -12.57
C VAL A 464 -6.79 -24.14 -13.12
N ALA A 465 -7.46 -23.12 -12.57
CA ALA A 465 -8.71 -22.59 -13.11
C ALA A 465 -8.85 -21.08 -12.84
N THR A 466 -9.68 -20.41 -13.65
CA THR A 466 -10.06 -19.00 -13.47
C THR A 466 -11.56 -18.89 -13.69
N ILE A 467 -12.29 -18.54 -12.63
CA ILE A 467 -13.75 -18.74 -12.56
C ILE A 467 -14.44 -17.37 -12.53
N PRO A 468 -15.22 -16.99 -13.56
CA PRO A 468 -15.95 -15.73 -13.56
C PRO A 468 -17.02 -15.70 -12.45
N VAL A 469 -17.08 -14.61 -11.69
CA VAL A 469 -18.03 -14.36 -10.60
C VAL A 469 -18.67 -12.96 -10.77
N GLY A 470 -19.18 -12.35 -9.70
CA GLY A 470 -19.60 -10.95 -9.74
C GLY A 470 -18.42 -9.97 -9.83
N ARG A 471 -18.74 -8.69 -10.03
CA ARG A 471 -17.78 -7.57 -10.08
C ARG A 471 -17.18 -7.26 -8.70
N GLU A 472 -15.89 -6.94 -8.71
CA GLU A 472 -15.08 -6.66 -7.52
C GLU A 472 -15.21 -7.74 -6.42
N PRO A 473 -14.70 -8.96 -6.68
CA PRO A 473 -14.59 -9.99 -5.67
C PRO A 473 -13.56 -9.55 -4.62
N THR A 474 -14.00 -9.26 -3.40
CA THR A 474 -13.15 -8.70 -2.34
C THR A 474 -12.63 -9.75 -1.37
N ASP A 475 -13.42 -10.79 -1.14
CA ASP A 475 -13.14 -11.79 -0.12
C ASP A 475 -13.72 -13.16 -0.48
N VAL A 476 -13.11 -14.20 0.08
CA VAL A 476 -13.48 -15.61 -0.13
C VAL A 476 -13.48 -16.38 1.18
N VAL A 477 -14.51 -17.19 1.38
CA VAL A 477 -14.50 -18.27 2.38
C VAL A 477 -14.89 -19.59 1.73
N TYR A 478 -14.34 -20.67 2.28
CA TYR A 478 -14.49 -22.01 1.75
C TYR A 478 -15.37 -22.86 2.67
N ASP A 479 -16.53 -23.28 2.16
CA ASP A 479 -17.34 -24.32 2.79
C ASP A 479 -16.75 -25.70 2.49
N ALA A 480 -15.91 -26.18 3.39
CA ALA A 480 -15.34 -27.53 3.36
C ALA A 480 -16.36 -28.65 3.64
N ALA A 481 -17.62 -28.36 3.99
CA ALA A 481 -18.69 -29.35 4.10
C ALA A 481 -19.35 -29.64 2.74
N ARG A 482 -19.56 -28.63 1.88
CA ARG A 482 -20.11 -28.81 0.51
C ARG A 482 -19.08 -28.81 -0.61
N GLY A 483 -17.91 -28.23 -0.42
CA GLY A 483 -16.99 -27.91 -1.51
C GLY A 483 -17.43 -26.67 -2.28
N GLU A 484 -17.86 -25.63 -1.56
CA GLU A 484 -18.38 -24.40 -2.14
C GLU A 484 -17.55 -23.20 -1.69
N ILE A 485 -17.11 -22.37 -2.66
CA ILE A 485 -16.43 -21.11 -2.39
C ILE A 485 -17.49 -20.01 -2.44
N PHE A 486 -17.66 -19.30 -1.34
CA PHE A 486 -18.49 -18.10 -1.28
C PHE A 486 -17.59 -16.90 -1.55
N VAL A 487 -17.98 -16.05 -2.50
CA VAL A 487 -17.19 -14.91 -2.99
C VAL A 487 -17.99 -13.63 -2.83
N ALA A 488 -17.50 -12.66 -2.06
CA ALA A 488 -18.14 -11.37 -1.86
C ALA A 488 -17.85 -10.44 -3.03
N ASN A 489 -18.87 -10.07 -3.82
CA ASN A 489 -18.72 -9.23 -5.01
C ASN A 489 -19.29 -7.83 -4.75
N ASP A 490 -18.45 -6.93 -4.25
CA ASP A 490 -18.82 -5.60 -3.74
C ASP A 490 -19.73 -4.84 -4.71
N GLN A 491 -19.21 -4.53 -5.91
CA GLN A 491 -19.92 -3.76 -6.94
C GLN A 491 -21.19 -4.43 -7.47
N SER A 492 -21.37 -5.74 -7.26
CA SER A 492 -22.56 -6.47 -7.71
C SER A 492 -23.65 -6.54 -6.64
N ASN A 493 -23.32 -6.22 -5.38
CA ASN A 493 -24.18 -6.45 -4.22
C ASN A 493 -24.66 -7.92 -4.16
N THR A 494 -23.76 -8.84 -4.50
CA THR A 494 -24.03 -10.28 -4.55
C THR A 494 -22.90 -11.10 -3.94
N VAL A 495 -23.23 -12.24 -3.34
CA VAL A 495 -22.27 -13.33 -3.12
C VAL A 495 -22.41 -14.35 -4.25
N SER A 496 -21.30 -14.74 -4.87
CA SER A 496 -21.27 -15.85 -5.83
C SER A 496 -20.88 -17.12 -5.10
N VAL A 497 -21.57 -18.22 -5.38
CA VAL A 497 -21.23 -19.55 -4.89
C VAL A 497 -20.65 -20.34 -6.05
N VAL A 498 -19.44 -20.86 -5.86
CA VAL A 498 -18.69 -21.63 -6.86
C VAL A 498 -18.50 -23.05 -6.34
N SER A 499 -18.79 -24.06 -7.16
CA SER A 499 -18.47 -25.46 -6.83
C SER A 499 -17.00 -25.75 -7.13
N ASP A 500 -16.29 -26.32 -6.15
CA ASP A 500 -14.90 -26.76 -6.31
C ASP A 500 -14.79 -28.02 -7.21
N GLU A 501 -15.87 -28.78 -7.41
CA GLU A 501 -15.87 -29.99 -8.25
C GLU A 501 -15.92 -29.64 -9.75
N THR A 502 -16.72 -28.62 -10.10
CA THR A 502 -16.91 -28.22 -11.51
C THR A 502 -16.13 -26.97 -11.91
N ASN A 503 -15.62 -26.20 -10.93
CA ASN A 503 -15.04 -24.86 -11.13
C ASN A 503 -16.00 -23.90 -11.87
N THR A 504 -17.29 -23.93 -11.49
CA THR A 504 -18.34 -23.05 -12.04
C THR A 504 -19.19 -22.42 -10.94
N VAL A 505 -19.72 -21.22 -11.20
CA VAL A 505 -20.75 -20.60 -10.36
C VAL A 505 -22.03 -21.46 -10.38
N VAL A 506 -22.48 -21.87 -9.20
CA VAL A 506 -23.74 -22.61 -8.99
C VAL A 506 -24.88 -21.69 -8.52
N ALA A 507 -24.57 -20.57 -7.85
CA ALA A 507 -25.55 -19.56 -7.47
C ALA A 507 -24.95 -18.14 -7.42
N THR A 508 -25.81 -17.14 -7.60
CA THR A 508 -25.50 -15.72 -7.38
C THR A 508 -26.59 -15.12 -6.50
N ILE A 509 -26.23 -14.74 -5.29
CA ILE A 509 -27.12 -14.43 -4.17
C ILE A 509 -27.12 -12.91 -3.95
N PRO A 510 -28.22 -12.17 -4.17
CA PRO A 510 -28.30 -10.76 -3.81
C PRO A 510 -28.19 -10.56 -2.28
N VAL A 511 -27.34 -9.62 -1.85
CA VAL A 511 -27.07 -9.27 -0.45
C VAL A 511 -27.27 -7.77 -0.20
N GLY A 512 -26.74 -7.25 0.91
CA GLY A 512 -26.69 -5.81 1.18
C GLY A 512 -25.72 -5.07 0.25
N SER A 513 -25.63 -3.75 0.43
CA SER A 513 -24.75 -2.88 -0.34
C SER A 513 -23.26 -3.07 0.00
N GLU A 514 -22.43 -3.28 -1.02
CA GLU A 514 -20.95 -3.35 -0.93
C GLU A 514 -20.44 -4.50 -0.03
N PRO A 515 -20.75 -5.79 -0.31
CA PRO A 515 -20.16 -6.93 0.41
C PRO A 515 -18.63 -6.95 0.28
N ARG A 516 -17.91 -6.71 1.39
CA ARG A 516 -16.44 -6.56 1.44
C ARG A 516 -15.68 -7.66 2.18
N ARG A 517 -16.24 -8.25 3.23
CA ARG A 517 -15.65 -9.40 3.93
C ARG A 517 -16.63 -10.54 4.10
N LEU A 518 -16.10 -11.75 4.21
CA LEU A 518 -16.84 -12.97 4.54
C LEU A 518 -16.26 -13.61 5.81
N SER A 519 -17.11 -14.32 6.56
CA SER A 519 -16.68 -15.24 7.60
C SER A 519 -17.65 -16.42 7.63
N TYR A 520 -17.13 -17.64 7.77
CA TYR A 520 -17.92 -18.87 7.69
C TYR A 520 -18.07 -19.53 9.07
N ASP A 521 -19.30 -19.64 9.54
CA ASP A 521 -19.65 -20.56 10.61
C ASP A 521 -19.92 -21.96 10.03
N SER A 522 -18.90 -22.80 10.10
CA SER A 522 -18.99 -24.23 9.75
C SER A 522 -19.80 -25.07 10.75
N GLY A 523 -20.22 -24.49 11.88
CA GLY A 523 -21.10 -25.11 12.87
C GLY A 523 -22.57 -25.13 12.45
N LYS A 524 -23.07 -24.06 11.83
CA LYS A 524 -24.45 -23.97 11.29
C LYS A 524 -24.56 -24.02 9.78
N GLY A 525 -23.49 -23.69 9.06
CA GLY A 525 -23.54 -23.45 7.63
C GLY A 525 -23.98 -22.03 7.27
N GLU A 526 -23.48 -21.04 8.01
CA GLU A 526 -23.84 -19.63 7.82
C GLU A 526 -22.62 -18.80 7.39
N ILE A 527 -22.77 -18.02 6.31
CA ILE A 527 -21.76 -17.08 5.82
C ILE A 527 -22.18 -15.67 6.23
N PHE A 528 -21.38 -15.05 7.09
CA PHE A 528 -21.53 -13.66 7.52
C PHE A 528 -20.85 -12.74 6.50
N VAL A 529 -21.66 -11.98 5.78
CA VAL A 529 -21.25 -11.03 4.74
C VAL A 529 -21.22 -9.62 5.32
N ALA A 530 -20.05 -9.00 5.42
CA ALA A 530 -19.91 -7.59 5.79
C ALA A 530 -20.22 -6.69 4.58
N ASN A 531 -21.46 -6.20 4.49
CA ASN A 531 -21.88 -5.26 3.47
C ASN A 531 -21.57 -3.83 3.96
N TYR A 532 -20.48 -3.26 3.45
CA TYR A 532 -19.90 -1.99 3.86
C TYR A 532 -20.88 -0.82 3.81
N GLY A 533 -21.88 -0.86 2.92
CA GLY A 533 -22.91 0.17 2.77
C GLY A 533 -24.24 -0.11 3.50
N SER A 534 -24.34 -1.11 4.38
CA SER A 534 -25.61 -1.43 5.08
C SER A 534 -25.52 -2.23 6.39
N GLY A 535 -24.57 -3.15 6.54
CA GLY A 535 -24.44 -4.03 7.71
C GLY A 535 -24.17 -5.49 7.33
N ILE A 536 -24.55 -6.45 8.17
CA ILE A 536 -24.31 -7.87 7.89
C ILE A 536 -25.47 -8.49 7.11
N SER A 537 -25.17 -9.33 6.11
CA SER A 537 -26.12 -10.29 5.55
C SER A 537 -25.64 -11.68 5.92
N VAL A 538 -26.55 -12.55 6.35
CA VAL A 538 -26.24 -13.92 6.71
C VAL A 538 -26.83 -14.81 5.62
N ILE A 539 -25.99 -15.60 4.97
CA ILE A 539 -26.37 -16.54 3.92
C ILE A 539 -26.36 -17.95 4.50
N SER A 540 -27.39 -18.75 4.22
CA SER A 540 -27.32 -20.19 4.46
C SER A 540 -26.74 -20.91 3.24
N ASP A 541 -25.68 -21.68 3.47
CA ASP A 541 -25.05 -22.57 2.49
C ASP A 541 -25.99 -23.68 1.98
N ALA A 542 -27.01 -24.06 2.76
CA ALA A 542 -27.90 -25.18 2.47
C ALA A 542 -28.93 -24.87 1.37
N ASN A 543 -29.10 -23.59 1.01
CA ASN A 543 -30.09 -23.15 0.01
C ASN A 543 -29.66 -21.92 -0.81
N HIS A 544 -28.49 -21.35 -0.55
CA HIS A 544 -27.96 -20.15 -1.24
C HIS A 544 -28.90 -18.94 -1.15
N THR A 545 -29.48 -18.70 0.04
CA THR A 545 -30.33 -17.52 0.30
C THR A 545 -29.88 -16.74 1.53
N VAL A 546 -30.18 -15.43 1.54
CA VAL A 546 -30.02 -14.58 2.72
C VAL A 546 -31.10 -14.93 3.75
N VAL A 547 -30.68 -15.44 4.91
CA VAL A 547 -31.55 -15.82 6.04
C VAL A 547 -31.71 -14.69 7.07
N ALA A 548 -30.75 -13.75 7.15
CA ALA A 548 -30.87 -12.56 7.97
C ALA A 548 -30.15 -11.35 7.35
N SER A 549 -30.62 -10.14 7.69
CA SER A 549 -29.90 -8.88 7.44
C SER A 549 -29.89 -8.07 8.72
N ILE A 550 -28.70 -7.68 9.18
CA ILE A 550 -28.42 -7.01 10.46
C ILE A 550 -27.95 -5.59 10.16
N PRO A 551 -28.81 -4.56 10.26
CA PRO A 551 -28.41 -3.19 9.93
C PRO A 551 -27.39 -2.68 10.95
N LEU A 552 -26.16 -2.41 10.50
CA LEU A 552 -25.10 -1.83 11.31
C LEU A 552 -24.84 -0.35 10.99
N GLY A 553 -25.48 0.17 9.94
CA GLY A 553 -24.97 1.33 9.21
C GLY A 553 -23.84 0.91 8.29
N ASN A 554 -23.01 1.88 7.90
CA ASN A 554 -21.86 1.62 7.04
C ASN A 554 -20.67 1.05 7.85
N GLU A 555 -19.59 0.73 7.12
CA GLU A 555 -18.25 0.42 7.63
C GLU A 555 -18.01 -0.90 8.41
N PRO A 556 -18.80 -2.00 8.30
CA PRO A 556 -18.27 -3.30 8.68
C PRO A 556 -17.07 -3.68 7.78
N GLN A 557 -15.87 -3.78 8.37
CA GLN A 557 -14.58 -3.85 7.64
C GLN A 557 -13.72 -5.08 7.99
N ALA A 558 -13.76 -5.55 9.24
CA ALA A 558 -13.03 -6.73 9.71
C ALA A 558 -14.01 -7.73 10.31
N LEU A 559 -13.77 -9.03 10.09
CA LEU A 559 -14.60 -10.13 10.60
C LEU A 559 -13.71 -11.20 11.23
N ALA A 560 -14.05 -11.62 12.45
CA ALA A 560 -13.49 -12.82 13.08
C ALA A 560 -14.60 -13.60 13.77
N TYR A 561 -14.79 -14.86 13.41
CA TYR A 561 -15.81 -15.72 14.01
C TYR A 561 -15.23 -16.53 15.18
N ASP A 562 -15.84 -16.37 16.35
CA ASP A 562 -15.60 -17.20 17.52
C ASP A 562 -16.57 -18.39 17.50
N SER A 563 -16.05 -19.53 17.06
CA SER A 563 -16.75 -20.82 17.03
C SER A 563 -16.90 -21.48 18.40
N GLY A 564 -16.26 -20.95 19.46
CA GLY A 564 -16.45 -21.38 20.84
C GLY A 564 -17.70 -20.76 21.48
N ARG A 565 -18.11 -19.56 21.04
CA ARG A 565 -19.22 -18.79 21.61
C ARG A 565 -20.40 -18.57 20.67
N GLY A 566 -20.20 -18.68 19.35
CA GLY A 566 -21.20 -18.28 18.36
C GLY A 566 -21.25 -16.76 18.19
N GLU A 567 -20.10 -16.10 18.18
CA GLU A 567 -20.01 -14.64 18.10
C GLU A 567 -19.17 -14.21 16.89
N ILE A 568 -19.77 -13.45 15.97
CA ILE A 568 -19.04 -12.79 14.87
C ILE A 568 -18.62 -11.39 15.31
N PHE A 569 -17.31 -11.15 15.38
CA PHE A 569 -16.70 -9.89 15.78
C PHE A 569 -16.50 -8.99 14.56
N VAL A 570 -17.27 -7.90 14.49
CA VAL A 570 -17.34 -7.00 13.32
C VAL A 570 -16.64 -5.67 13.61
N GLY A 571 -15.45 -5.47 13.05
CA GLY A 571 -14.74 -4.18 13.08
C GLY A 571 -15.53 -3.10 12.35
N SER A 572 -15.66 -1.92 12.97
CA SER A 572 -16.38 -0.73 12.49
C SER A 572 -15.51 0.52 12.70
N GLN A 573 -15.48 1.43 11.73
CA GLN A 573 -14.49 2.51 11.70
C GLN A 573 -14.97 3.82 12.35
N LEU A 574 -16.25 4.20 12.23
CA LEU A 574 -16.81 5.40 12.86
C LEU A 574 -18.02 5.07 13.78
N PRO A 575 -17.85 5.08 15.12
CA PRO A 575 -16.59 5.24 15.87
C PRO A 575 -15.73 3.95 15.85
N PRO A 576 -14.40 4.07 16.02
CA PRO A 576 -13.47 2.95 16.11
C PRO A 576 -13.90 1.89 17.14
N SER A 577 -14.39 0.75 16.65
CA SER A 577 -14.97 -0.28 17.52
C SER A 577 -15.04 -1.66 16.87
N VAL A 578 -15.26 -2.68 17.68
CA VAL A 578 -15.63 -4.04 17.25
C VAL A 578 -16.99 -4.38 17.83
N ARG A 579 -17.94 -4.79 17.00
CA ARG A 579 -19.28 -5.22 17.41
C ARG A 579 -19.32 -6.74 17.41
N ALA A 580 -19.37 -7.37 18.59
CA ALA A 580 -19.71 -8.78 18.69
C ALA A 580 -21.21 -8.95 18.43
N ILE A 581 -21.56 -9.92 17.60
CA ILE A 581 -22.93 -10.24 17.18
C ILE A 581 -23.15 -11.73 17.41
N SER A 582 -24.23 -12.09 18.13
CA SER A 582 -24.54 -13.51 18.30
C SER A 582 -25.19 -14.07 17.04
N ASP A 583 -24.61 -15.16 16.57
CA ASP A 583 -25.07 -15.98 15.45
C ASP A 583 -26.43 -16.69 15.72
N ALA A 584 -26.85 -16.79 16.98
CA ALA A 584 -28.06 -17.50 17.40
C ALA A 584 -29.30 -16.60 17.38
N THR A 585 -29.09 -15.28 17.39
CA THR A 585 -30.15 -14.26 17.39
C THR A 585 -30.02 -13.26 16.25
N ASN A 586 -28.87 -13.21 15.57
CA ASN A 586 -28.52 -12.19 14.57
C ASN A 586 -28.66 -10.76 15.10
N THR A 587 -28.16 -10.54 16.33
CA THR A 587 -28.16 -9.24 17.03
C THR A 587 -26.80 -8.89 17.63
N VAL A 588 -26.44 -7.61 17.59
CA VAL A 588 -25.28 -7.06 18.32
C VAL A 588 -25.45 -7.33 19.82
N VAL A 589 -24.45 -7.98 20.42
CA VAL A 589 -24.40 -8.31 21.85
C VAL A 589 -23.37 -7.47 22.62
N ALA A 590 -22.30 -7.01 21.96
CA ALA A 590 -21.34 -6.07 22.53
C ALA A 590 -20.90 -4.99 21.52
N THR A 591 -20.32 -3.90 22.02
CA THR A 591 -19.63 -2.89 21.20
C THR A 591 -18.39 -2.44 21.95
N ILE A 592 -17.24 -2.90 21.46
CA ILE A 592 -15.92 -2.82 22.10
C ILE A 592 -15.20 -1.60 21.50
N PRO A 593 -14.95 -0.52 22.25
CA PRO A 593 -14.24 0.65 21.72
C PRO A 593 -12.76 0.33 21.51
N LEU A 594 -12.21 0.72 20.34
CA LEU A 594 -10.79 0.58 20.04
C LEU A 594 -10.00 1.83 20.50
N PRO A 595 -8.66 1.73 20.66
CA PRO A 595 -7.81 2.88 20.96
C PRO A 595 -7.82 3.96 19.86
N ALA A 596 -7.30 5.15 20.15
CA ALA A 596 -7.10 6.18 19.13
C ALA A 596 -6.11 5.72 18.05
N GLY A 597 -6.44 5.89 16.76
CA GLY A 597 -5.74 5.25 15.64
C GLY A 597 -6.11 3.77 15.42
N GLY A 598 -7.16 3.29 16.10
CA GLY A 598 -7.64 1.91 16.03
C GLY A 598 -8.59 1.66 14.86
N TYR A 599 -8.13 1.76 13.61
CA TYR A 599 -8.96 1.52 12.43
C TYR A 599 -8.92 0.05 12.00
N PRO A 600 -9.96 -0.76 12.29
CA PRO A 600 -9.94 -2.19 12.00
C PRO A 600 -9.93 -2.44 10.49
N ALA A 601 -9.00 -3.29 10.03
CA ALA A 601 -8.82 -3.65 8.61
C ALA A 601 -8.81 -5.17 8.36
N GLY A 602 -8.23 -5.93 9.29
CA GLY A 602 -8.32 -7.38 9.37
C GLY A 602 -8.55 -7.83 10.82
N ALA A 603 -9.10 -9.03 11.02
CA ALA A 603 -9.25 -9.63 12.33
C ALA A 603 -9.11 -11.16 12.23
N ALA A 604 -8.57 -11.79 13.27
CA ALA A 604 -8.47 -13.24 13.40
C ALA A 604 -8.76 -13.66 14.85
N TYR A 605 -9.50 -14.75 15.03
CA TYR A 605 -9.69 -15.38 16.34
C TYR A 605 -8.61 -16.43 16.58
N VAL A 606 -8.09 -16.49 17.80
CA VAL A 606 -7.05 -17.41 18.26
C VAL A 606 -7.62 -18.27 19.39
N PRO A 607 -8.18 -19.46 19.08
CA PRO A 607 -8.91 -20.29 20.06
C PRO A 607 -8.04 -20.85 21.20
N THR A 608 -6.73 -20.91 21.00
CA THR A 608 -5.73 -21.31 22.02
C THR A 608 -5.55 -20.27 23.12
N LEU A 609 -5.89 -19.00 22.85
CA LEU A 609 -5.80 -17.88 23.77
C LEU A 609 -7.16 -17.32 24.23
N GLY A 610 -8.23 -17.57 23.45
CA GLY A 610 -9.52 -16.89 23.63
C GLY A 610 -9.50 -15.43 23.18
N TYR A 611 -8.62 -15.08 22.23
CA TYR A 611 -8.35 -13.70 21.84
C TYR A 611 -8.70 -13.44 20.37
N VAL A 612 -9.37 -12.32 20.10
CA VAL A 612 -9.52 -11.74 18.76
C VAL A 612 -8.42 -10.70 18.56
N PHE A 613 -7.53 -10.93 17.60
CA PHE A 613 -6.52 -9.97 17.18
C PHE A 613 -7.05 -9.15 16.01
N VAL A 614 -6.98 -7.82 16.10
CA VAL A 614 -7.53 -6.88 15.11
C VAL A 614 -6.42 -5.96 14.62
N SER A 615 -6.10 -5.97 13.33
CA SER A 615 -5.10 -5.04 12.78
C SER A 615 -5.67 -3.64 12.64
N ASN A 616 -4.91 -2.66 13.12
CA ASN A 616 -5.27 -1.25 13.08
C ASN A 616 -4.38 -0.51 12.07
N SER A 617 -4.95 -0.10 10.94
CA SER A 617 -4.19 0.47 9.81
C SER A 617 -3.43 1.76 10.18
N GLU A 618 -4.08 2.72 10.86
CA GLU A 618 -3.44 4.00 11.21
C GLU A 618 -2.36 3.91 12.30
N SER A 619 -2.43 2.94 13.22
CA SER A 619 -1.54 2.92 14.40
C SER A 619 -0.38 1.92 14.34
N GLY A 620 -0.38 1.00 13.38
CA GLY A 620 0.67 -0.01 13.20
C GLY A 620 0.64 -1.14 14.25
N ASN A 621 -0.49 -1.35 14.92
CA ASN A 621 -0.65 -2.35 15.98
C ASN A 621 -1.79 -3.32 15.71
N LEU A 622 -1.65 -4.55 16.19
CA LEU A 622 -2.76 -5.45 16.45
C LEU A 622 -3.35 -5.11 17.83
N SER A 623 -4.63 -4.77 17.92
CA SER A 623 -5.33 -4.74 19.21
C SER A 623 -5.73 -6.16 19.59
N VAL A 624 -5.47 -6.55 20.83
CA VAL A 624 -5.82 -7.85 21.38
C VAL A 624 -7.10 -7.69 22.19
N ILE A 625 -8.17 -8.37 21.78
CA ILE A 625 -9.47 -8.38 22.45
C ILE A 625 -9.66 -9.73 23.10
N ASP A 626 -10.03 -9.75 24.39
CA ASP A 626 -10.45 -10.94 25.11
C ASP A 626 -11.91 -11.27 24.78
N ASP A 627 -12.17 -12.46 24.23
CA ASP A 627 -13.53 -12.94 23.93
C ASP A 627 -14.37 -13.00 25.21
N ALA A 628 -13.76 -13.40 26.33
CA ALA A 628 -14.47 -13.75 27.54
C ALA A 628 -15.16 -12.52 28.15
N THR A 629 -14.45 -11.39 28.16
CA THR A 629 -14.94 -10.10 28.68
C THR A 629 -15.43 -9.13 27.61
N ASN A 630 -15.19 -9.37 26.32
CA ASN A 630 -15.40 -8.40 25.24
C ASN A 630 -14.65 -7.07 25.51
N THR A 631 -13.36 -7.12 25.89
CA THR A 631 -12.53 -5.93 26.16
C THR A 631 -11.16 -5.99 25.49
N VAL A 632 -10.58 -4.81 25.15
CA VAL A 632 -9.19 -4.70 24.66
C VAL A 632 -8.23 -4.90 25.83
N VAL A 633 -7.43 -5.97 25.78
CA VAL A 633 -6.49 -6.38 26.84
C VAL A 633 -5.02 -6.06 26.54
N GLY A 634 -4.66 -5.78 25.28
CA GLY A 634 -3.28 -5.45 24.90
C GLY A 634 -3.16 -4.89 23.48
N ASN A 635 -1.95 -4.49 23.07
CA ASN A 635 -1.65 -4.11 21.68
C ASN A 635 -0.25 -4.58 21.26
N VAL A 636 -0.13 -5.27 20.13
CA VAL A 636 1.14 -5.77 19.57
C VAL A 636 1.60 -4.86 18.43
N ARG A 637 2.82 -4.35 18.46
CA ARG A 637 3.42 -3.63 17.31
C ARG A 637 3.79 -4.63 16.21
N ALA A 638 3.17 -4.51 15.04
CA ALA A 638 3.35 -5.47 13.93
C ALA A 638 3.45 -4.82 12.54
N GLY A 639 3.38 -3.47 12.46
CA GLY A 639 3.26 -2.72 11.20
C GLY A 639 1.80 -2.53 10.80
N GLY A 640 1.49 -1.44 10.10
CA GLY A 640 0.17 -1.13 9.56
C GLY A 640 -0.21 -2.15 8.48
N GLY A 641 -1.20 -2.99 8.77
CA GLY A 641 -1.51 -4.16 7.97
C GLY A 641 -3.01 -4.35 7.67
N PRO A 642 -3.42 -4.55 6.41
CA PRO A 642 -4.80 -4.84 6.02
C PRO A 642 -5.24 -6.29 6.24
N GLY A 643 -4.33 -7.19 6.65
CA GLY A 643 -4.57 -8.64 6.75
C GLY A 643 -3.93 -9.26 8.00
N VAL A 644 -4.69 -10.16 8.64
CA VAL A 644 -4.26 -10.99 9.77
C VAL A 644 -4.72 -12.42 9.52
N ALA A 645 -3.83 -13.40 9.66
CA ALA A 645 -4.16 -14.83 9.60
C ALA A 645 -3.59 -15.57 10.81
N TYR A 646 -4.26 -16.63 11.23
CA TYR A 646 -3.83 -17.52 12.32
C TYR A 646 -3.63 -18.94 11.76
N ASP A 647 -2.49 -19.55 12.07
CA ASP A 647 -2.21 -20.95 11.77
C ASP A 647 -2.46 -21.83 13.02
N PRO A 648 -3.47 -22.72 13.01
CA PRO A 648 -3.81 -23.58 14.14
C PRO A 648 -2.81 -24.73 14.38
N VAL A 649 -1.80 -24.94 13.52
CA VAL A 649 -0.78 -25.99 13.68
C VAL A 649 0.52 -25.45 14.28
N THR A 650 1.00 -24.27 13.85
CA THR A 650 2.14 -23.59 14.49
C THR A 650 1.72 -22.76 15.72
N ASP A 651 0.43 -22.47 15.89
CA ASP A 651 -0.15 -21.49 16.82
C ASP A 651 0.20 -20.03 16.46
N PHE A 652 0.90 -19.79 15.34
CA PHE A 652 1.38 -18.45 14.96
C PHE A 652 0.30 -17.56 14.33
N LEU A 653 0.44 -16.26 14.58
CA LEU A 653 -0.37 -15.20 14.00
C LEU A 653 0.50 -14.36 13.04
N TYR A 654 0.05 -14.20 11.81
CA TYR A 654 0.77 -13.48 10.76
C TYR A 654 0.06 -12.17 10.42
N ASN A 655 0.78 -11.04 10.48
CA ASN A 655 0.31 -9.72 10.04
C ASN A 655 1.11 -9.27 8.82
N SER A 656 0.42 -9.00 7.70
CA SER A 656 1.00 -8.48 6.47
C SER A 656 0.83 -6.95 6.42
N GLY A 657 1.91 -6.19 6.28
CA GLY A 657 1.86 -4.72 6.31
C GLY A 657 3.19 -4.03 5.98
N GLU A 658 3.12 -2.77 5.50
CA GLU A 658 4.29 -1.88 5.24
C GLU A 658 5.43 -2.48 4.37
N GLY A 659 5.14 -3.48 3.53
CA GLY A 659 6.16 -4.20 2.72
C GLY A 659 6.87 -5.34 3.46
N THR A 660 6.32 -5.78 4.59
CA THR A 660 6.86 -6.82 5.48
C THR A 660 5.80 -7.82 5.90
N ILE A 661 6.25 -8.92 6.51
CA ILE A 661 5.40 -9.82 7.29
C ILE A 661 5.97 -9.87 8.71
N SER A 662 5.09 -9.65 9.69
CA SER A 662 5.38 -9.79 11.11
C SER A 662 4.81 -11.11 11.61
N ILE A 663 5.68 -12.02 12.07
CA ILE A 663 5.28 -13.25 12.75
C ILE A 663 5.13 -12.94 14.24
N VAL A 664 3.88 -12.94 14.71
CA VAL A 664 3.52 -12.77 16.11
C VAL A 664 3.32 -14.15 16.73
N SER A 665 4.26 -14.53 17.59
CA SER A 665 4.15 -15.76 18.36
C SER A 665 3.17 -15.54 19.52
N PRO A 666 2.23 -16.46 19.81
CA PRO A 666 1.75 -16.62 21.17
C PRO A 666 2.96 -16.99 22.04
N GLU A 667 2.86 -16.69 23.33
CA GLU A 667 4.05 -16.62 24.17
C GLU A 667 4.91 -17.89 24.15
N ALA A 668 6.23 -17.73 24.01
CA ALA A 668 7.21 -18.81 23.91
C ALA A 668 7.13 -19.77 25.12
N ALA A 669 6.32 -20.82 24.99
CA ALA A 669 6.00 -21.70 26.10
C ALA A 669 7.09 -22.77 26.29
N PHE A 670 7.81 -22.65 27.40
CA PHE A 670 8.91 -23.51 27.83
C PHE A 670 8.40 -24.82 28.46
N ASP A 671 9.20 -25.88 28.38
CA ASP A 671 8.91 -27.15 29.03
C ASP A 671 9.31 -27.13 30.52
N VAL A 672 8.30 -26.98 31.38
CA VAL A 672 8.43 -27.21 32.82
C VAL A 672 8.40 -28.71 33.07
N VAL A 673 9.57 -29.31 33.19
CA VAL A 673 9.73 -30.74 33.49
C VAL A 673 9.78 -30.94 35.01
N PHE A 674 8.71 -31.46 35.59
CA PHE A 674 8.77 -32.07 36.92
C PHE A 674 9.38 -33.46 36.77
N ALA A 675 10.34 -33.82 37.62
CA ALA A 675 10.91 -35.17 37.66
C ALA A 675 10.77 -35.75 39.06
N GLU A 676 10.25 -36.98 39.17
CA GLU A 676 10.23 -37.69 40.45
C GLU A 676 11.61 -38.29 40.77
N ARG A 677 11.84 -38.63 42.04
CA ARG A 677 12.92 -39.53 42.45
C ARG A 677 12.51 -40.37 43.66
N GLY A 678 12.24 -41.65 43.44
CA GLY A 678 12.12 -42.65 44.50
C GLY A 678 10.78 -43.38 44.53
N LEU A 679 9.87 -43.11 43.61
CA LEU A 679 8.71 -43.98 43.38
C LEU A 679 9.18 -45.35 42.86
N ALA A 680 8.36 -46.38 43.08
CA ALA A 680 8.58 -47.66 42.41
C ALA A 680 8.23 -47.54 40.92
N ALA A 681 8.90 -48.30 40.05
CA ALA A 681 8.59 -48.30 38.62
C ALA A 681 7.08 -48.56 38.37
N GLU A 682 6.52 -47.91 37.36
CA GLU A 682 5.09 -47.92 37.01
C GLU A 682 4.13 -47.29 38.05
N THR A 683 4.62 -46.73 39.16
CA THR A 683 3.78 -46.01 40.12
C THR A 683 3.26 -44.70 39.52
N SER A 684 1.94 -44.58 39.34
CA SER A 684 1.37 -43.33 38.86
C SER A 684 1.40 -42.23 39.92
N TRP A 685 1.89 -41.07 39.52
CA TRP A 685 1.92 -39.82 40.30
C TRP A 685 1.33 -38.68 39.46
N SER A 686 1.09 -37.53 40.10
CA SER A 686 0.49 -36.38 39.43
C SER A 686 1.01 -35.05 39.95
N VAL A 687 0.89 -34.02 39.11
CA VAL A 687 1.13 -32.62 39.47
C VAL A 687 -0.03 -31.79 38.93
N VAL A 688 -0.40 -30.74 39.66
CA VAL A 688 -1.34 -29.70 39.22
C VAL A 688 -0.55 -28.40 39.09
N VAL A 689 -0.58 -27.75 37.92
CA VAL A 689 0.08 -26.46 37.67
C VAL A 689 -0.96 -25.46 37.17
N ASN A 690 -1.26 -24.44 37.99
CA ASN A 690 -2.31 -23.45 37.73
C ASN A 690 -3.66 -24.08 37.31
N GLY A 691 -4.18 -25.00 38.13
CA GLY A 691 -5.44 -25.71 37.90
C GLY A 691 -5.37 -26.88 36.90
N THR A 692 -4.44 -26.88 35.93
CA THR A 692 -4.27 -28.04 35.03
C THR A 692 -3.60 -29.21 35.76
N SER A 693 -4.28 -30.36 35.85
CA SER A 693 -3.68 -31.61 36.35
C SER A 693 -3.06 -32.42 35.21
N ARG A 694 -1.90 -33.03 35.45
CA ARG A 694 -1.33 -34.12 34.63
C ARG A 694 -0.85 -35.24 35.54
N HIS A 695 -0.96 -36.47 35.06
CA HIS A 695 -0.46 -37.67 35.72
C HIS A 695 0.45 -38.45 34.77
N SER A 696 1.40 -39.19 35.32
CA SER A 696 2.25 -40.14 34.58
C SER A 696 2.69 -41.29 35.49
N SER A 697 3.17 -42.37 34.89
CA SER A 697 3.92 -43.46 35.55
C SER A 697 5.42 -43.41 35.21
N ASP A 698 5.83 -42.46 34.36
CA ASP A 698 7.22 -42.21 33.98
C ASP A 698 7.95 -41.33 35.02
N ALA A 699 9.27 -41.26 34.91
CA ALA A 699 10.12 -40.46 35.80
C ALA A 699 9.90 -38.93 35.67
N SER A 700 9.10 -38.45 34.72
CA SER A 700 8.80 -37.02 34.56
C SER A 700 7.36 -36.72 34.09
N ILE A 701 6.89 -35.52 34.44
CA ILE A 701 5.66 -34.90 33.95
C ILE A 701 6.02 -33.51 33.41
N THR A 702 5.90 -33.31 32.11
CA THR A 702 6.14 -32.02 31.46
C THR A 702 4.85 -31.21 31.36
N PHE A 703 4.92 -29.93 31.72
CA PHE A 703 3.92 -28.91 31.38
C PHE A 703 4.57 -27.88 30.47
N ARG A 704 4.03 -27.72 29.26
CA ARG A 704 4.37 -26.55 28.45
C ARG A 704 3.72 -25.32 29.10
N ARG A 705 4.52 -24.32 29.45
CA ARG A 705 4.09 -23.11 30.18
C ARG A 705 4.77 -21.86 29.60
N PRO A 706 4.03 -20.78 29.38
CA PRO A 706 4.61 -19.47 29.11
C PRO A 706 5.52 -18.98 30.25
N SER A 707 6.27 -17.90 30.06
CA SER A 707 7.08 -17.30 31.14
C SER A 707 6.20 -16.79 32.28
N GLY A 708 6.75 -16.72 33.49
CA GLY A 708 6.02 -16.24 34.67
C GLY A 708 6.02 -17.20 35.86
N THR A 709 5.24 -16.87 36.88
CA THR A 709 5.21 -17.62 38.15
C THR A 709 3.94 -18.46 38.26
N TYR A 710 4.09 -19.77 38.42
CA TYR A 710 2.97 -20.70 38.58
C TYR A 710 3.07 -21.44 39.92
N ALA A 711 1.98 -21.44 40.68
CA ALA A 711 1.83 -22.37 41.79
C ALA A 711 1.62 -23.80 41.25
N PHE A 712 2.31 -24.77 41.86
CA PHE A 712 2.10 -26.19 41.63
C PHE A 712 1.82 -26.95 42.93
N VAL A 713 1.10 -28.07 42.79
CA VAL A 713 0.83 -29.04 43.85
C VAL A 713 1.10 -30.44 43.32
N VAL A 714 1.87 -31.24 44.05
CA VAL A 714 2.07 -32.67 43.75
C VAL A 714 0.92 -33.47 44.38
N GLY A 715 0.29 -34.34 43.59
CA GLY A 715 -0.80 -35.19 44.08
C GLY A 715 -0.26 -36.32 44.95
N ALA A 716 -0.88 -36.53 46.11
CA ALA A 716 -0.38 -37.44 47.13
C ALA A 716 -0.35 -38.92 46.67
N VAL A 717 0.78 -39.59 46.85
CA VAL A 717 0.97 -41.00 46.48
C VAL A 717 0.98 -41.88 47.74
N PRO A 718 0.04 -42.84 47.90
CA PRO A 718 -0.08 -43.62 49.14
C PRO A 718 1.21 -44.37 49.53
N GLY A 719 1.73 -44.06 50.72
CA GLY A 719 2.97 -44.64 51.26
C GLY A 719 4.24 -43.83 51.00
N TYR A 720 4.15 -42.74 50.25
CA TYR A 720 5.25 -41.81 49.96
C TYR A 720 5.02 -40.45 50.66
N VAL A 721 5.97 -39.52 50.49
CA VAL A 721 5.90 -38.15 50.99
C VAL A 721 6.47 -37.20 49.93
N GLU A 722 5.67 -36.23 49.51
CA GLU A 722 6.00 -35.31 48.43
C GLU A 722 6.87 -34.15 48.94
N LEU A 723 8.05 -33.96 48.36
CA LEU A 723 9.02 -32.94 48.78
C LEU A 723 9.61 -32.19 47.56
N PRO A 724 9.16 -30.96 47.26
CA PRO A 724 8.04 -30.25 47.88
C PRO A 724 6.67 -30.81 47.46
N SER A 725 5.69 -30.80 48.37
CA SER A 725 4.29 -31.12 48.06
C SER A 725 3.57 -29.98 47.33
N SER A 726 4.02 -28.74 47.52
CA SER A 726 3.64 -27.58 46.71
C SER A 726 4.70 -26.48 46.81
N ALA A 727 4.85 -25.69 45.75
CA ALA A 727 5.65 -24.47 45.72
C ALA A 727 5.25 -23.61 44.50
N GLU A 728 5.93 -22.48 44.32
CA GLU A 728 5.91 -21.73 43.07
C GLU A 728 7.13 -22.09 42.21
N ILE A 729 6.90 -22.32 40.92
CA ILE A 729 7.93 -22.30 39.89
C ILE A 729 7.93 -20.94 39.21
N ARG A 730 9.10 -20.47 38.81
CA ARG A 730 9.24 -19.37 37.85
C ARG A 730 9.85 -19.90 36.57
N VAL A 731 9.18 -19.59 35.46
CA VAL A 731 9.55 -19.87 34.08
C VAL A 731 10.13 -18.60 33.48
#